data_AF-A0AA37B124-F1
#
_entry.id   AF-A0AA37B124-F1
#
_cell.length_a   1.000
_cell.length_b   1.000
_cell.length_c   1.000
_cell.angle_alpha   90.00
_cell.angle_beta   90.00
_cell.angle_gamma   90.00
#
_symmetry.space_group_name_H-M   'P 1'
#
loop_
_entity.id
_entity.type
_entity.pdbx_description
1 polymer ?
#
loop_
_entity_poly.entity_id
_entity_poly.type
_entity_poly.pdbx_seq_one_letter_code
_entity_poly.pdbx_strand_id
1 'polypeptide(L)'
;MYPRKCLSVVLGLILVGCNSSTDSPATPSAPVDPPAVIDPPTEPDPSAPDPTVLEPSFGLPEAVLTVPDISCSQVFDSTSALVDATSEEMEAGTTLCLADGEYSGDFTFSFGGAGTLEQPITIAAQNPGKAILKGGEVGINMGGTYTQLQGLIFDGVEYGSNLIATRFGTNDLCSHCRISEITIVDAKAQDDYGILVHIYGKDVWLDHSVISGKTVANPMISFNRWVDDAWDEATKLAELAQGIVVYNNYIANRPPANNKMYAGSSDNDYEAIRTGLSFTHHYPGDSFIVRNVFERIQGEAEVISNKGSNNLIAYNTIRNSYGSLTNRHGNSNKIEHNFILSEDYPLAGGIRIADDGHSVVNNYIEGARYQDTSHHGGIVLLGYDGAGDGDNGYQQVENVHVANNTIVDSVNSLNIDGGGKPQQPKNIYLANNLIDHAIGPVITQAKRGMLPDSNVVGNIFYGQSFADDDAVALGTAGIEFYSANLEKGADDLYRPSASSPNLDAVSDYNKADFANVSLDMDGQIRSTISSVGADEALSSSIALTPLSYEDVGPSSYRLSKPKATMLETSINNPAFDDGLTTWNNSGAELVNGSEAFSRNASAKVSGTSHLSQAVSLTANTPYVISAFVKGSYQLALGDLVKHSGVASSSKYQWVSAEFNSGSVTEADISLSLPEQITTDTELADGHLGEFRSNSGSSTVWLQNEGDSAGLGDVGSSGDTAFSDSGSASSGSARIRFKKSGTNHNFAATPGLSQMVANIPQNTDLRYSLYYCDNKGDNSLSTLHYGLKDSSGDIVAEAFAHVKDLNDAPQGDVKSCFKQVSLSVNSAANTSLEVFAYMTLDTSTYSEAEIYAHQQFTDNEVEVRIDEFSLTYSAAPNGASEGYFDDIRLMSRQD
;
A
#
# COMPACT_ATOMS: atom_id res chain seq x y z
N MET A 1 28.92 -58.04 -3.37
CA MET A 1 29.18 -59.16 -4.30
C MET A 1 29.34 -58.58 -5.71
N TYR A 2 30.21 -59.16 -6.55
CA TYR A 2 30.23 -58.95 -8.02
C TYR A 2 29.10 -59.77 -8.69
N PRO A 3 28.70 -59.57 -9.98
CA PRO A 3 29.47 -59.12 -11.17
C PRO A 3 28.87 -57.88 -11.90
N ARG A 4 29.38 -57.25 -13.00
CA ARG A 4 30.61 -57.14 -13.85
C ARG A 4 30.34 -55.94 -14.83
N LYS A 5 31.18 -55.35 -15.69
CA LYS A 5 32.56 -55.47 -16.28
C LYS A 5 32.99 -54.00 -16.64
N CYS A 6 34.24 -53.53 -16.83
CA CYS A 6 35.31 -53.78 -17.84
C CYS A 6 34.89 -53.53 -19.31
N LEU A 7 35.68 -52.91 -20.22
CA LEU A 7 37.12 -52.51 -20.29
C LEU A 7 37.17 -51.30 -21.32
N SER A 8 38.21 -50.49 -21.63
CA SER A 8 39.69 -50.61 -21.64
C SER A 8 40.39 -49.23 -21.56
N VAL A 9 41.74 -49.17 -21.66
CA VAL A 9 42.59 -47.97 -21.48
C VAL A 9 43.84 -48.01 -22.40
N VAL A 10 44.59 -46.90 -22.46
CA VAL A 10 46.04 -46.66 -22.78
C VAL A 10 46.57 -46.53 -24.24
N LEU A 11 47.58 -45.63 -24.35
CA LEU A 11 48.69 -45.49 -25.33
C LEU A 11 48.37 -44.96 -26.76
N GLY A 12 49.24 -44.17 -27.43
CA GLY A 12 50.41 -43.42 -26.92
C GLY A 12 51.64 -43.33 -27.87
N LEU A 13 52.01 -42.11 -28.29
CA LEU A 13 53.25 -41.67 -28.99
C LEU A 13 53.58 -42.26 -30.39
N ILE A 14 54.07 -41.39 -31.29
CA ILE A 14 55.49 -41.34 -31.76
C ILE A 14 55.71 -40.09 -32.65
N LEU A 15 56.94 -39.54 -32.66
CA LEU A 15 57.33 -38.32 -33.40
C LEU A 15 58.02 -38.62 -34.75
N VAL A 16 57.76 -37.78 -35.75
CA VAL A 16 58.70 -37.30 -36.79
C VAL A 16 58.22 -35.89 -37.22
N GLY A 17 59.02 -34.85 -37.46
CA GLY A 17 60.47 -34.67 -37.24
C GLY A 17 61.14 -33.83 -38.35
N CYS A 18 61.66 -32.64 -38.00
CA CYS A 18 62.44 -31.70 -38.86
C CYS A 18 61.66 -30.97 -39.98
N ASN A 19 62.04 -29.78 -40.51
CA ASN A 19 62.92 -28.66 -40.09
C ASN A 19 62.72 -27.48 -41.12
N SER A 20 63.14 -26.22 -40.93
CA SER A 20 63.32 -25.36 -39.74
C SER A 20 63.88 -23.97 -40.17
N SER A 21 63.23 -22.85 -39.80
CA SER A 21 63.84 -21.49 -39.85
C SER A 21 63.14 -20.57 -38.83
N THR A 22 63.69 -20.25 -37.66
CA THR A 22 64.78 -19.27 -37.37
C THR A 22 64.35 -17.81 -37.65
N ASP A 23 64.33 -16.86 -36.70
CA ASP A 23 64.89 -16.84 -35.33
C ASP A 23 64.07 -15.99 -34.31
N SER A 24 64.48 -16.08 -33.04
CA SER A 24 64.06 -15.27 -31.86
C SER A 24 65.12 -14.15 -31.58
N PRO A 25 65.08 -13.30 -30.51
CA PRO A 25 64.18 -13.28 -29.33
C PRO A 25 63.70 -11.91 -28.76
N ALA A 26 62.69 -12.01 -27.89
CA ALA A 26 62.31 -11.20 -26.71
C ALA A 26 62.76 -9.72 -26.49
N THR A 27 61.73 -8.88 -26.25
CA THR A 27 61.64 -7.70 -25.32
C THR A 27 62.49 -6.43 -25.56
N PRO A 28 62.06 -5.23 -25.09
CA PRO A 28 60.82 -4.87 -24.37
C PRO A 28 59.88 -3.91 -25.15
N SER A 29 58.79 -3.44 -24.54
CA SER A 29 57.71 -2.64 -25.15
C SER A 29 57.77 -1.12 -24.85
N ALA A 30 57.73 -0.28 -25.91
CA ALA A 30 57.33 1.14 -25.91
C ALA A 30 57.29 1.65 -27.37
N PRO A 31 56.63 2.79 -27.71
CA PRO A 31 55.73 3.63 -26.90
C PRO A 31 54.26 3.57 -27.40
N VAL A 32 53.41 4.46 -26.87
CA VAL A 32 52.01 4.67 -27.27
C VAL A 32 51.93 5.82 -28.28
N ASP A 33 51.20 5.63 -29.39
CA ASP A 33 50.76 6.73 -30.27
C ASP A 33 49.52 7.44 -29.67
N PRO A 34 49.39 8.77 -29.84
CA PRO A 34 48.27 9.53 -29.27
C PRO A 34 46.92 9.15 -29.93
N PRO A 35 45.80 9.25 -29.19
CA PRO A 35 44.48 8.98 -29.76
C PRO A 35 44.16 9.96 -30.91
N ALA A 36 43.44 9.46 -31.91
CA ALA A 36 42.94 10.29 -33.00
C ALA A 36 41.99 11.38 -32.47
N VAL A 37 42.00 12.54 -33.12
CA VAL A 37 41.04 13.61 -32.84
C VAL A 37 39.65 13.11 -33.21
N ILE A 38 38.71 13.20 -32.27
CA ILE A 38 37.29 12.96 -32.52
C ILE A 38 36.75 14.23 -33.17
N ASP A 39 36.33 14.15 -34.42
CA ASP A 39 35.60 15.25 -35.08
C ASP A 39 34.27 15.49 -34.36
N PRO A 40 33.80 16.75 -34.24
CA PRO A 40 32.52 17.05 -33.62
C PRO A 40 31.36 16.39 -34.40
N PRO A 41 30.24 16.05 -33.73
CA PRO A 41 29.13 15.38 -34.38
C PRO A 41 28.58 16.25 -35.53
N THR A 42 28.41 15.62 -36.70
CA THR A 42 27.71 16.22 -37.84
C THR A 42 26.26 16.51 -37.48
N GLU A 43 25.74 17.66 -37.90
CA GLU A 43 24.32 18.00 -37.79
C GLU A 43 23.45 16.91 -38.45
N PRO A 44 22.28 16.57 -37.88
CA PRO A 44 21.41 15.54 -38.42
C PRO A 44 20.88 15.92 -39.82
N ASP A 45 20.74 14.93 -40.71
CA ASP A 45 20.17 15.13 -42.04
C ASP A 45 18.65 15.38 -41.94
N PRO A 46 18.14 16.58 -42.27
CA PRO A 46 16.72 16.91 -42.18
C PRO A 46 15.87 16.27 -43.29
N SER A 47 16.42 15.33 -44.07
CA SER A 47 15.73 14.53 -45.07
C SER A 47 15.72 13.02 -44.78
N ALA A 48 16.31 12.59 -43.65
CA ALA A 48 16.05 11.25 -43.13
C ALA A 48 14.57 11.12 -42.71
N PRO A 49 13.87 10.02 -43.05
CA PRO A 49 12.57 9.76 -42.47
C PRO A 49 12.74 9.51 -40.97
N ASP A 50 11.96 10.23 -40.18
CA ASP A 50 11.83 10.04 -38.74
C ASP A 50 11.53 8.55 -38.45
N PRO A 51 12.27 7.86 -37.55
CA PRO A 51 11.94 6.49 -37.16
C PRO A 51 10.65 6.50 -36.34
N THR A 52 9.51 6.52 -37.04
CA THR A 52 8.17 6.49 -36.45
C THR A 52 8.06 5.29 -35.52
N VAL A 53 8.16 5.54 -34.21
CA VAL A 53 7.74 4.61 -33.18
C VAL A 53 6.31 4.21 -33.52
N LEU A 54 6.03 2.91 -33.53
CA LEU A 54 4.66 2.42 -33.61
C LEU A 54 4.02 2.61 -32.23
N GLU A 55 3.78 3.87 -31.86
CA GLU A 55 2.87 4.25 -30.78
C GLU A 55 1.55 3.51 -31.06
N PRO A 56 1.15 2.55 -30.20
CA PRO A 56 -0.08 1.80 -30.44
C PRO A 56 -1.25 2.77 -30.52
N SER A 57 -2.13 2.61 -31.50
CA SER A 57 -3.34 3.42 -31.61
C SER A 57 -4.29 3.10 -30.44
N PHE A 58 -4.06 3.72 -29.28
CA PHE A 58 -4.71 3.47 -27.98
C PHE A 58 -6.23 3.74 -27.95
N GLY A 59 -6.84 4.10 -29.08
CA GLY A 59 -8.19 4.66 -29.16
C GLY A 59 -8.27 6.14 -28.78
N LEU A 60 -7.14 6.76 -28.41
CA LEU A 60 -7.06 8.19 -28.12
C LEU A 60 -7.36 9.06 -29.36
N PRO A 61 -7.94 10.25 -29.18
CA PRO A 61 -8.01 11.24 -30.25
C PRO A 61 -6.60 11.75 -30.63
N GLU A 62 -6.22 11.62 -31.90
CA GLU A 62 -4.89 12.00 -32.43
C GLU A 62 -4.38 13.37 -31.93
N ALA A 63 -5.28 14.36 -31.85
CA ALA A 63 -4.93 15.72 -31.44
C ALA A 63 -4.58 15.90 -29.95
N VAL A 64 -4.73 14.86 -29.10
CA VAL A 64 -4.19 14.88 -27.71
C VAL A 64 -2.70 14.55 -27.67
N LEU A 65 -2.17 13.85 -28.69
CA LEU A 65 -0.76 13.45 -28.79
C LEU A 65 0.17 14.65 -29.07
N THR A 66 -0.39 15.79 -29.50
CA THR A 66 0.32 17.03 -29.80
C THR A 66 -0.29 18.20 -29.05
N VAL A 67 0.52 19.16 -28.63
CA VAL A 67 0.07 20.40 -28.00
C VAL A 67 -0.23 21.47 -29.07
N PRO A 68 -1.26 22.33 -28.92
CA PRO A 68 -1.55 23.40 -29.89
C PRO A 68 -0.58 24.59 -29.82
N ASP A 69 -0.29 25.20 -30.96
CA ASP A 69 0.40 26.50 -31.03
C ASP A 69 -0.49 27.63 -30.48
N ILE A 70 0.06 28.47 -29.60
CA ILE A 70 -0.66 29.61 -29.01
C ILE A 70 -0.58 30.84 -29.93
N SER A 71 -1.75 31.34 -30.36
CA SER A 71 -1.88 32.53 -31.24
C SER A 71 -2.73 33.62 -30.57
N CYS A 72 -2.13 34.33 -29.61
CA CYS A 72 -2.78 35.40 -28.82
C CYS A 72 -3.51 36.44 -29.69
N SER A 73 -4.84 36.55 -29.50
CA SER A 73 -5.64 37.66 -30.02
C SER A 73 -5.37 38.96 -29.25
N GLN A 74 -5.12 38.84 -27.94
CA GLN A 74 -4.68 39.93 -27.08
C GLN A 74 -3.72 39.39 -25.99
N VAL A 75 -2.77 40.22 -25.57
CA VAL A 75 -1.81 39.95 -24.48
C VAL A 75 -2.04 40.96 -23.35
N PHE A 76 -1.90 40.54 -22.10
CA PHE A 76 -2.13 41.33 -20.90
C PHE A 76 -0.93 41.28 -19.95
N ASP A 77 -0.48 42.45 -19.50
CA ASP A 77 0.67 42.57 -18.58
C ASP A 77 0.30 42.40 -17.09
N SER A 78 -0.94 42.00 -16.76
CA SER A 78 -1.40 41.79 -15.38
C SER A 78 -2.61 40.86 -15.30
N THR A 79 -2.71 40.08 -14.22
CA THR A 79 -3.83 39.16 -13.93
C THR A 79 -5.18 39.87 -13.98
N SER A 80 -5.34 40.98 -13.25
CA SER A 80 -6.61 41.73 -13.19
C SER A 80 -7.11 42.19 -14.56
N ALA A 81 -6.22 42.64 -15.44
CA ALA A 81 -6.59 43.10 -16.77
C ALA A 81 -7.00 41.96 -17.72
N LEU A 82 -6.48 40.76 -17.51
CA LEU A 82 -6.95 39.56 -18.22
C LEU A 82 -8.31 39.13 -17.68
N VAL A 83 -8.47 39.08 -16.35
CA VAL A 83 -9.76 38.77 -15.67
C VAL A 83 -10.87 39.72 -16.15
N ASP A 84 -10.62 41.03 -16.16
CA ASP A 84 -11.54 42.06 -16.68
C ASP A 84 -11.96 41.86 -18.16
N ALA A 85 -11.24 41.02 -18.92
CA ALA A 85 -11.51 40.71 -20.33
C ALA A 85 -12.10 39.30 -20.56
N THR A 86 -12.21 38.47 -19.52
CA THR A 86 -12.83 37.13 -19.61
C THR A 86 -14.36 37.19 -19.55
N SER A 87 -15.01 36.20 -20.16
CA SER A 87 -16.47 36.06 -20.15
C SER A 87 -16.90 34.62 -20.39
N GLU A 88 -18.07 34.25 -19.90
CA GLU A 88 -18.70 32.94 -20.13
C GLU A 88 -19.24 32.81 -21.58
N GLU A 89 -19.31 33.92 -22.33
CA GLU A 89 -19.84 34.05 -23.69
C GLU A 89 -18.84 34.78 -24.63
N MET A 90 -17.64 34.23 -24.80
CA MET A 90 -16.61 34.74 -25.72
C MET A 90 -16.81 34.25 -27.16
N GLU A 91 -16.37 35.05 -28.13
CA GLU A 91 -16.43 34.72 -29.56
C GLU A 91 -15.43 33.61 -29.93
N ALA A 92 -15.81 32.69 -30.82
CA ALA A 92 -14.96 31.57 -31.25
C ALA A 92 -13.61 32.02 -31.82
N GLY A 93 -12.52 31.35 -31.43
CA GLY A 93 -11.15 31.70 -31.80
C GLY A 93 -10.50 32.81 -30.94
N THR A 94 -11.21 33.36 -29.95
CA THR A 94 -10.63 34.35 -29.03
C THR A 94 -9.57 33.69 -28.15
N THR A 95 -8.33 34.18 -28.23
CA THR A 95 -7.20 33.74 -27.40
C THR A 95 -6.69 34.92 -26.56
N LEU A 96 -6.85 34.86 -25.24
CA LEU A 96 -6.35 35.87 -24.30
C LEU A 96 -5.11 35.33 -23.57
N CYS A 97 -4.00 36.07 -23.65
CA CYS A 97 -2.72 35.62 -23.10
C CYS A 97 -2.23 36.49 -21.94
N LEU A 98 -1.78 35.87 -20.86
CA LEU A 98 -0.99 36.53 -19.81
C LEU A 98 0.48 36.62 -20.26
N ALA A 99 1.11 37.79 -20.14
CA ALA A 99 2.48 38.01 -20.58
C ALA A 99 3.53 37.24 -19.75
N ASP A 100 4.79 37.26 -20.19
CA ASP A 100 5.93 36.73 -19.43
C ASP A 100 6.11 37.52 -18.12
N GLY A 101 5.99 36.85 -16.96
CA GLY A 101 6.09 37.51 -15.66
C GLY A 101 5.78 36.61 -14.46
N GLU A 102 6.11 37.11 -13.27
CA GLU A 102 5.63 36.57 -11.99
C GLU A 102 4.49 37.45 -11.45
N TYR A 103 3.38 36.82 -11.06
CA TYR A 103 2.13 37.47 -10.70
C TYR A 103 1.65 36.99 -9.32
N SER A 104 1.54 37.90 -8.35
CA SER A 104 1.16 37.59 -6.96
C SER A 104 -0.12 38.29 -6.52
N GLY A 105 -1.09 38.39 -7.43
CA GLY A 105 -2.39 39.02 -7.21
C GLY A 105 -3.48 38.20 -7.87
N ASP A 106 -4.64 38.20 -7.24
CA ASP A 106 -5.70 37.21 -7.42
C ASP A 106 -6.11 36.99 -8.89
N PHE A 107 -6.44 35.74 -9.21
CA PHE A 107 -6.67 35.25 -10.58
C PHE A 107 -7.86 34.28 -10.60
N THR A 108 -9.02 34.79 -10.16
CA THR A 108 -10.27 34.04 -10.05
C THR A 108 -11.28 34.56 -11.08
N PHE A 109 -11.75 33.69 -11.99
CA PHE A 109 -12.60 34.05 -13.12
C PHE A 109 -13.34 32.87 -13.75
N SER A 110 -14.39 33.17 -14.52
CA SER A 110 -15.03 32.23 -15.45
C SER A 110 -14.70 32.60 -16.90
N PHE A 111 -14.45 31.62 -17.77
CA PHE A 111 -14.36 31.86 -19.21
C PHE A 111 -14.95 30.73 -20.07
N GLY A 112 -15.48 31.07 -21.25
CA GLY A 112 -15.88 30.09 -22.25
C GLY A 112 -16.76 30.68 -23.34
N GLY A 113 -17.62 29.86 -23.93
CA GLY A 113 -18.54 30.24 -25.01
C GLY A 113 -18.70 29.13 -26.05
N ALA A 114 -19.18 29.49 -27.24
CA ALA A 114 -19.43 28.56 -28.34
C ALA A 114 -18.24 28.44 -29.32
N GLY A 115 -17.10 27.94 -28.85
CA GLY A 115 -15.91 27.66 -29.69
C GLY A 115 -16.11 26.47 -30.63
N THR A 116 -15.18 26.30 -31.59
CA THR A 116 -15.12 25.13 -32.49
C THR A 116 -13.74 24.47 -32.49
N LEU A 117 -13.62 23.28 -33.08
CA LEU A 117 -12.35 22.54 -33.21
C LEU A 117 -11.26 23.38 -33.91
N GLU A 118 -11.61 24.13 -34.95
CA GLU A 118 -10.70 25.00 -35.70
C GLU A 118 -10.55 26.40 -35.09
N GLN A 119 -11.46 26.80 -34.19
CA GLN A 119 -11.49 28.11 -33.56
C GLN A 119 -11.87 27.99 -32.06
N PRO A 120 -11.00 27.41 -31.23
CA PRO A 120 -11.23 27.27 -29.80
C PRO A 120 -11.18 28.62 -29.07
N ILE A 121 -11.79 28.69 -27.89
CA ILE A 121 -11.72 29.85 -26.98
C ILE A 121 -10.65 29.55 -25.93
N THR A 122 -9.59 30.35 -25.88
CA THR A 122 -8.35 29.96 -25.18
C THR A 122 -7.88 31.02 -24.19
N ILE A 123 -7.52 30.61 -22.98
CA ILE A 123 -6.76 31.41 -22.01
C ILE A 123 -5.38 30.76 -21.84
N ALA A 124 -4.31 31.54 -22.00
CA ALA A 124 -2.95 30.96 -22.02
C ALA A 124 -1.88 31.86 -21.40
N ALA A 125 -0.69 31.30 -21.19
CA ALA A 125 0.54 32.07 -21.16
C ALA A 125 0.90 32.55 -22.58
N GLN A 126 1.46 33.75 -22.74
CA GLN A 126 1.97 34.22 -24.04
C GLN A 126 3.08 33.33 -24.58
N ASN A 127 3.95 32.87 -23.68
CA ASN A 127 4.95 31.83 -23.93
C ASN A 127 4.77 30.77 -22.82
N PRO A 128 4.56 29.47 -23.15
CA PRO A 128 4.40 28.42 -22.14
C PRO A 128 5.50 28.39 -21.09
N GLY A 129 5.10 28.27 -19.82
CA GLY A 129 6.02 28.25 -18.69
C GLY A 129 6.71 29.59 -18.39
N LYS A 130 6.16 30.72 -18.87
CA LYS A 130 6.66 32.08 -18.57
C LYS A 130 5.69 32.99 -17.81
N ALA A 131 4.39 32.67 -17.79
CA ALA A 131 3.42 33.33 -16.93
C ALA A 131 3.26 32.50 -15.65
N ILE A 132 3.77 33.01 -14.52
CA ILE A 132 3.87 32.29 -13.24
C ILE A 132 3.02 32.99 -12.18
N LEU A 133 1.99 32.31 -11.71
CA LEU A 133 1.13 32.72 -10.60
C LEU A 133 1.80 32.28 -9.30
N LYS A 134 2.18 33.23 -8.43
CA LYS A 134 2.95 33.02 -7.20
C LYS A 134 2.22 33.56 -5.98
N GLY A 135 1.49 32.69 -5.28
CA GLY A 135 0.57 33.10 -4.22
C GLY A 135 -0.64 33.89 -4.76
N GLY A 136 -1.47 34.38 -3.83
CA GLY A 136 -2.77 34.98 -4.16
C GLY A 136 -3.86 33.92 -4.38
N GLU A 137 -5.12 34.35 -4.40
CA GLU A 137 -6.26 33.45 -4.62
C GLU A 137 -6.44 33.15 -6.12
N VAL A 138 -6.60 31.87 -6.46
CA VAL A 138 -6.81 31.40 -7.83
C VAL A 138 -7.99 30.44 -7.89
N GLY A 139 -8.88 30.65 -8.86
CA GLY A 139 -10.05 29.80 -9.11
C GLY A 139 -10.56 29.97 -10.54
N ILE A 140 -10.34 28.97 -11.39
CA ILE A 140 -10.63 29.04 -12.83
C ILE A 140 -11.83 28.14 -13.16
N ASN A 141 -12.95 28.76 -13.55
CA ASN A 141 -14.09 28.05 -14.12
C ASN A 141 -14.02 28.11 -15.65
N MET A 142 -14.12 26.97 -16.34
CA MET A 142 -14.18 26.92 -17.80
C MET A 142 -15.37 26.11 -18.29
N GLY A 143 -16.16 26.66 -19.21
CA GLY A 143 -17.41 26.07 -19.69
C GLY A 143 -17.62 26.25 -21.19
N GLY A 144 -18.80 25.88 -21.69
CA GLY A 144 -19.14 25.94 -23.11
C GLY A 144 -18.47 24.86 -23.96
N THR A 145 -18.20 25.14 -25.24
CA THR A 145 -17.67 24.16 -26.20
C THR A 145 -16.31 24.56 -26.76
N TYR A 146 -15.39 23.59 -26.87
CA TYR A 146 -14.03 23.79 -27.41
C TYR A 146 -13.26 24.94 -26.73
N THR A 147 -13.22 24.92 -25.39
CA THR A 147 -12.52 25.94 -24.61
C THR A 147 -11.24 25.38 -23.98
N GLN A 148 -10.20 26.19 -23.86
CA GLN A 148 -8.84 25.73 -23.57
C GLN A 148 -8.11 26.60 -22.54
N LEU A 149 -7.33 25.94 -21.68
CA LEU A 149 -6.42 26.57 -20.70
C LEU A 149 -5.00 26.03 -20.92
N GLN A 150 -4.03 26.89 -21.24
CA GLN A 150 -2.70 26.44 -21.69
C GLN A 150 -1.48 27.15 -21.08
N GLY A 151 -0.46 26.38 -20.69
CA GLY A 151 0.91 26.88 -20.51
C GLY A 151 1.19 27.71 -19.24
N LEU A 152 0.22 27.85 -18.33
CA LEU A 152 0.35 28.61 -17.08
C LEU A 152 1.07 27.78 -15.98
N ILE A 153 1.83 28.47 -15.11
CA ILE A 153 2.40 27.89 -13.89
C ILE A 153 1.69 28.47 -12.68
N PHE A 154 1.26 27.60 -11.77
CA PHE A 154 0.69 27.92 -10.45
C PHE A 154 1.67 27.40 -9.37
N ASP A 155 2.31 28.30 -8.65
CA ASP A 155 3.40 28.06 -7.71
C ASP A 155 3.04 28.62 -6.32
N GLY A 156 2.70 27.75 -5.38
CA GLY A 156 2.36 28.15 -4.01
C GLY A 156 1.07 28.97 -3.86
N VAL A 157 0.18 28.95 -4.87
CA VAL A 157 -1.10 29.68 -4.91
C VAL A 157 -2.10 29.17 -3.87
N GLU A 158 -3.06 30.02 -3.49
CA GLU A 158 -4.18 29.65 -2.63
C GLU A 158 -5.44 29.38 -3.47
N TYR A 159 -6.24 28.37 -3.10
CA TYR A 159 -7.47 28.01 -3.81
C TYR A 159 -8.60 27.61 -2.85
N GLY A 160 -9.85 27.75 -3.32
CA GLY A 160 -11.04 27.36 -2.56
C GLY A 160 -11.32 25.86 -2.62
N SER A 161 -12.56 25.46 -2.87
CA SER A 161 -12.92 24.04 -3.04
C SER A 161 -12.34 23.40 -4.31
N ASN A 162 -12.05 24.18 -5.35
CA ASN A 162 -11.36 23.74 -6.56
C ASN A 162 -10.40 24.84 -7.05
N LEU A 163 -9.23 24.46 -7.61
CA LEU A 163 -8.35 25.40 -8.32
C LEU A 163 -8.81 25.60 -9.78
N ILE A 164 -9.15 24.50 -10.47
CA ILE A 164 -9.71 24.51 -11.83
C ILE A 164 -10.96 23.62 -11.86
N ALA A 165 -12.08 24.13 -12.40
CA ALA A 165 -13.32 23.38 -12.59
C ALA A 165 -13.90 23.58 -14.00
N THR A 166 -14.29 22.50 -14.68
CA THR A 166 -14.77 22.56 -16.08
C THR A 166 -16.30 22.71 -16.19
N ARG A 167 -16.85 23.71 -15.49
CA ARG A 167 -18.26 24.14 -15.56
C ARG A 167 -18.44 25.60 -15.10
N PHE A 168 -19.58 26.20 -15.43
CA PHE A 168 -20.09 27.39 -14.73
C PHE A 168 -21.16 27.03 -13.68
N GLY A 169 -21.91 25.95 -13.89
CA GLY A 169 -22.99 25.55 -12.99
C GLY A 169 -23.53 24.14 -13.27
N THR A 170 -24.74 23.86 -12.79
CA THR A 170 -25.49 22.63 -13.13
C THR A 170 -26.28 22.89 -14.42
N ASN A 171 -26.19 21.97 -15.38
CA ASN A 171 -26.58 22.08 -16.80
C ASN A 171 -25.72 23.05 -17.62
N ASP A 172 -24.57 23.49 -17.10
CA ASP A 172 -23.69 24.46 -17.75
C ASP A 172 -22.22 24.05 -17.59
N LEU A 173 -21.83 23.10 -18.45
CA LEU A 173 -20.60 22.30 -18.35
C LEU A 173 -19.72 22.49 -19.58
N CYS A 174 -18.45 22.08 -19.49
CA CYS A 174 -17.54 22.07 -20.62
C CYS A 174 -17.75 20.85 -21.56
N SER A 175 -17.61 21.04 -22.86
CA SER A 175 -17.60 19.95 -23.85
C SER A 175 -16.47 20.11 -24.87
N HIS A 176 -15.72 19.04 -25.15
CA HIS A 176 -14.53 19.06 -26.02
C HIS A 176 -13.44 20.05 -25.56
N CYS A 177 -13.30 20.23 -24.25
CA CYS A 177 -12.41 21.23 -23.64
C CYS A 177 -11.02 20.66 -23.34
N ARG A 178 -9.99 21.51 -23.24
CA ARG A 178 -8.60 21.08 -23.04
C ARG A 178 -7.84 21.88 -21.99
N ILE A 179 -7.23 21.21 -21.04
CA ILE A 179 -6.25 21.75 -20.09
C ILE A 179 -4.90 21.15 -20.48
N SER A 180 -3.95 21.96 -20.94
CA SER A 180 -2.68 21.46 -21.48
C SER A 180 -1.48 22.29 -21.02
N GLU A 181 -0.34 21.64 -20.78
CA GLU A 181 0.91 22.30 -20.37
C GLU A 181 0.82 23.17 -19.12
N ILE A 182 -0.13 22.89 -18.21
CA ILE A 182 -0.16 23.59 -16.93
C ILE A 182 0.85 22.97 -15.95
N THR A 183 1.37 23.78 -15.05
CA THR A 183 2.08 23.31 -13.86
C THR A 183 1.33 23.75 -12.62
N ILE A 184 1.01 22.83 -11.71
CA ILE A 184 0.53 23.11 -10.37
C ILE A 184 1.55 22.52 -9.39
N VAL A 185 2.20 23.37 -8.60
CA VAL A 185 3.12 22.97 -7.53
C VAL A 185 2.77 23.70 -6.23
N ASP A 186 2.76 22.94 -5.14
CA ASP A 186 2.67 23.40 -3.75
C ASP A 186 1.45 24.31 -3.46
N ALA A 187 0.38 24.15 -4.25
CA ALA A 187 -0.88 24.89 -4.14
C ALA A 187 -1.66 24.49 -2.88
N LYS A 188 -2.27 25.47 -2.23
CA LYS A 188 -2.83 25.38 -0.87
C LYS A 188 -4.33 25.63 -0.89
N ALA A 189 -5.11 24.68 -0.37
CA ALA A 189 -6.52 24.95 -0.12
C ALA A 189 -6.70 25.90 1.06
N GLN A 190 -7.79 26.66 1.04
CA GLN A 190 -8.25 27.49 2.16
C GLN A 190 -8.84 26.66 3.31
N ASP A 191 -9.39 25.49 3.00
CA ASP A 191 -9.95 24.49 3.93
C ASP A 191 -9.04 23.24 4.02
N ASP A 192 -9.39 22.27 4.87
CA ASP A 192 -8.71 20.96 5.01
C ASP A 192 -9.07 19.94 3.90
N TYR A 193 -9.79 20.39 2.86
CA TYR A 193 -10.19 19.63 1.67
C TYR A 193 -10.16 20.52 0.41
N GLY A 194 -10.30 19.91 -0.78
CA GLY A 194 -10.45 20.61 -2.06
C GLY A 194 -9.68 19.93 -3.20
N ILE A 195 -10.06 20.15 -4.46
CA ILE A 195 -9.55 19.42 -5.64
C ILE A 195 -8.70 20.35 -6.53
N LEU A 196 -7.64 19.87 -7.17
CA LEU A 196 -6.83 20.72 -8.06
C LEU A 196 -7.46 20.85 -9.45
N VAL A 197 -7.88 19.73 -10.06
CA VAL A 197 -8.60 19.73 -11.33
C VAL A 197 -9.89 18.93 -11.21
N HIS A 198 -11.03 19.61 -11.21
CA HIS A 198 -12.35 19.00 -11.09
C HIS A 198 -13.05 19.02 -12.45
N ILE A 199 -13.08 17.87 -13.10
CA ILE A 199 -13.55 17.71 -14.47
C ILE A 199 -15.04 17.37 -14.48
N TYR A 200 -15.85 18.26 -15.04
CA TYR A 200 -17.26 18.11 -15.35
C TYR A 200 -17.46 18.12 -16.88
N GLY A 201 -18.59 17.58 -17.35
CA GLY A 201 -18.94 17.59 -18.77
C GLY A 201 -18.19 16.52 -19.57
N LYS A 202 -18.05 16.71 -20.89
CA LYS A 202 -17.74 15.60 -21.81
C LYS A 202 -16.57 15.87 -22.75
N ASP A 203 -15.86 14.80 -23.09
CA ASP A 203 -14.70 14.82 -23.99
C ASP A 203 -13.63 15.84 -23.55
N VAL A 204 -13.42 16.00 -22.25
CA VAL A 204 -12.46 16.95 -21.67
C VAL A 204 -11.08 16.30 -21.56
N TRP A 205 -10.03 16.99 -22.02
CA TRP A 205 -8.65 16.52 -21.96
C TRP A 205 -7.85 17.28 -20.90
N LEU A 206 -7.03 16.55 -20.13
CA LEU A 206 -5.99 17.05 -19.25
C LEU A 206 -4.68 16.39 -19.68
N ASP A 207 -3.80 17.15 -20.33
CA ASP A 207 -2.61 16.58 -20.96
C ASP A 207 -1.33 17.41 -20.75
N HIS A 208 -0.19 16.75 -20.92
CA HIS A 208 1.14 17.36 -20.88
C HIS A 208 1.36 18.26 -19.65
N SER A 209 0.81 17.92 -18.49
CA SER A 209 0.80 18.80 -17.31
C SER A 209 1.58 18.22 -16.13
N VAL A 210 2.03 19.11 -15.23
CA VAL A 210 2.68 18.77 -13.95
C VAL A 210 1.71 19.11 -12.82
N ILE A 211 1.42 18.17 -11.92
CA ILE A 211 0.50 18.37 -10.79
C ILE A 211 1.11 17.73 -9.53
N SER A 212 1.54 18.56 -8.57
CA SER A 212 2.37 18.12 -7.43
C SER A 212 2.08 18.87 -6.13
N GLY A 213 2.35 18.23 -4.98
CA GLY A 213 2.47 18.90 -3.68
C GLY A 213 1.17 19.07 -2.88
N LYS A 214 0.07 18.42 -3.28
CA LYS A 214 -1.23 18.55 -2.61
C LYS A 214 -1.23 17.85 -1.25
N THR A 215 -1.49 18.57 -0.17
CA THR A 215 -1.48 18.03 1.21
C THR A 215 -2.86 17.75 1.82
N VAL A 216 -3.92 18.47 1.41
CA VAL A 216 -5.28 18.40 1.99
C VAL A 216 -6.16 17.27 1.43
N ALA A 217 -7.31 16.97 2.05
CA ALA A 217 -8.26 15.93 1.61
C ALA A 217 -8.92 16.21 0.24
N ASN A 218 -9.74 15.27 -0.26
CA ASN A 218 -10.17 15.07 -1.65
C ASN A 218 -9.04 14.64 -2.60
N PRO A 219 -9.33 13.96 -3.72
CA PRO A 219 -8.34 13.60 -4.74
C PRO A 219 -7.66 14.83 -5.38
N MET A 220 -6.51 14.60 -6.04
CA MET A 220 -5.85 15.66 -6.83
C MET A 220 -6.67 16.02 -8.08
N ILE A 221 -7.14 15.00 -8.80
CA ILE A 221 -7.99 15.12 -10.00
C ILE A 221 -9.27 14.30 -9.77
N SER A 222 -10.43 14.89 -10.05
CA SER A 222 -11.74 14.25 -9.88
C SER A 222 -12.58 14.38 -11.14
N PHE A 223 -13.14 13.27 -11.65
CA PHE A 223 -14.17 13.31 -12.68
C PHE A 223 -15.54 13.36 -11.98
N ASN A 224 -16.26 14.47 -12.10
CA ASN A 224 -17.55 14.65 -11.45
C ASN A 224 -18.59 13.70 -12.04
N ARG A 225 -19.02 12.75 -11.22
CA ARG A 225 -20.13 11.84 -11.52
C ARG A 225 -21.17 11.84 -10.40
N TRP A 226 -21.33 12.97 -9.73
CA TRP A 226 -22.44 13.21 -8.81
C TRP A 226 -23.69 13.60 -9.59
N VAL A 227 -24.85 13.11 -9.15
CA VAL A 227 -26.18 13.45 -9.68
C VAL A 227 -27.19 13.61 -8.54
N ASP A 228 -28.21 14.44 -8.74
CA ASP A 228 -29.35 14.54 -7.81
C ASP A 228 -30.37 13.42 -8.10
N ASP A 229 -30.90 12.77 -7.07
CA ASP A 229 -31.95 11.75 -7.21
C ASP A 229 -33.26 12.29 -7.79
N ALA A 230 -33.52 13.60 -7.66
CA ALA A 230 -34.70 14.26 -8.20
C ALA A 230 -34.58 14.61 -9.70
N TRP A 231 -33.41 14.45 -10.33
CA TRP A 231 -33.22 14.66 -11.76
C TRP A 231 -33.80 13.51 -12.59
N ASP A 232 -34.24 13.82 -13.81
CA ASP A 232 -34.60 12.79 -14.79
C ASP A 232 -33.36 12.15 -15.42
N GLU A 233 -33.55 10.98 -16.03
CA GLU A 233 -32.46 10.17 -16.58
C GLU A 233 -31.63 10.90 -17.66
N ALA A 234 -32.28 11.78 -18.44
CA ALA A 234 -31.60 12.58 -19.45
C ALA A 234 -30.70 13.65 -18.83
N THR A 235 -31.17 14.27 -17.75
CA THR A 235 -30.39 15.25 -16.95
C THR A 235 -29.22 14.56 -16.25
N LYS A 236 -29.44 13.39 -15.62
CA LYS A 236 -28.37 12.58 -15.03
C LYS A 236 -27.29 12.24 -16.07
N LEU A 237 -27.69 11.70 -17.23
CA LEU A 237 -26.78 11.36 -18.32
C LEU A 237 -26.07 12.58 -18.96
N ALA A 238 -26.57 13.80 -18.78
CA ALA A 238 -25.90 15.03 -19.22
C ALA A 238 -24.82 15.50 -18.22
N GLU A 239 -25.08 15.37 -16.92
CA GLU A 239 -24.20 15.88 -15.84
C GLU A 239 -23.01 14.98 -15.49
N LEU A 240 -23.05 13.70 -15.91
CA LEU A 240 -21.96 12.74 -15.70
C LEU A 240 -20.75 13.04 -16.59
N ALA A 241 -19.57 13.16 -15.97
CA ALA A 241 -18.30 13.19 -16.69
C ALA A 241 -18.07 11.88 -17.47
N GLN A 242 -17.75 12.03 -18.77
CA GLN A 242 -17.63 10.94 -19.74
C GLN A 242 -16.65 11.32 -20.87
N GLY A 243 -15.89 10.36 -21.41
CA GLY A 243 -14.94 10.60 -22.50
C GLY A 243 -13.68 11.38 -22.07
N ILE A 244 -13.38 11.39 -20.78
CA ILE A 244 -12.30 12.21 -20.21
C ILE A 244 -10.94 11.60 -20.59
N VAL A 245 -9.99 12.42 -21.04
CA VAL A 245 -8.64 11.97 -21.40
C VAL A 245 -7.62 12.60 -20.46
N VAL A 246 -6.86 11.77 -19.75
CA VAL A 246 -5.70 12.16 -18.94
C VAL A 246 -4.47 11.55 -19.58
N TYR A 247 -3.70 12.36 -20.32
CA TYR A 247 -2.62 11.90 -21.18
C TYR A 247 -1.26 12.58 -20.90
N ASN A 248 -0.21 11.79 -20.76
CA ASN A 248 1.18 12.29 -20.72
C ASN A 248 1.48 13.29 -19.58
N ASN A 249 0.86 13.11 -18.41
CA ASN A 249 1.05 14.00 -17.24
C ASN A 249 2.05 13.44 -16.22
N TYR A 250 2.66 14.33 -15.44
CA TYR A 250 3.39 14.02 -14.21
C TYR A 250 2.54 14.39 -12.99
N ILE A 251 2.05 13.39 -12.26
CA ILE A 251 1.18 13.56 -11.08
C ILE A 251 1.92 13.00 -9.86
N ALA A 252 2.26 13.83 -8.88
CA ALA A 252 3.26 13.42 -7.89
C ALA A 252 3.15 14.06 -6.51
N ASN A 253 3.99 13.57 -5.60
CA ASN A 253 4.27 14.17 -4.29
C ASN A 253 2.98 14.46 -3.51
N ARG A 254 2.21 13.40 -3.26
CA ARG A 254 0.95 13.38 -2.53
C ARG A 254 1.21 12.70 -1.18
N PRO A 255 1.71 13.43 -0.16
CA PRO A 255 2.19 12.85 1.09
C PRO A 255 1.07 12.26 1.95
N PRO A 256 1.41 11.45 2.97
CA PRO A 256 0.46 11.02 4.00
C PRO A 256 -0.29 12.18 4.64
N ALA A 257 -1.57 11.96 4.96
CA ALA A 257 -2.44 12.91 5.63
C ALA A 257 -1.94 13.31 7.03
N ASN A 258 -2.44 14.44 7.55
CA ASN A 258 -2.30 14.83 8.96
C ASN A 258 -0.86 14.81 9.52
N ASN A 259 0.12 15.24 8.70
CA ASN A 259 1.55 15.30 9.02
C ASN A 259 2.22 13.96 9.38
N LYS A 260 1.56 12.82 9.12
CA LYS A 260 2.12 11.47 9.33
C LYS A 260 3.36 11.23 8.46
N MET A 261 4.24 10.32 8.89
CA MET A 261 5.37 9.87 8.06
C MET A 261 4.99 8.71 7.10
N TYR A 262 3.96 7.93 7.44
CA TYR A 262 3.34 6.91 6.58
C TYR A 262 1.81 6.97 6.76
N ALA A 263 1.06 6.70 5.68
CA ALA A 263 -0.40 6.59 5.76
C ALA A 263 -0.83 5.22 6.30
N GLY A 264 -1.95 5.20 7.03
CA GLY A 264 -2.54 3.99 7.62
C GLY A 264 -3.63 3.39 6.74
N SER A 265 -4.23 2.29 7.21
CA SER A 265 -5.35 1.61 6.54
C SER A 265 -6.70 2.34 6.67
N SER A 266 -6.76 3.43 7.46
CA SER A 266 -7.94 4.27 7.68
C SER A 266 -7.84 5.66 7.04
N ASP A 267 -6.71 6.01 6.39
CA ASP A 267 -6.61 7.20 5.55
C ASP A 267 -7.27 6.93 4.18
N ASN A 268 -8.11 7.87 3.73
CA ASN A 268 -9.03 7.72 2.60
C ASN A 268 -9.47 9.10 2.09
N ASP A 269 -9.84 9.21 0.81
CA ASP A 269 -10.13 10.46 0.08
C ASP A 269 -8.87 11.32 -0.18
N TYR A 270 -7.75 10.65 -0.48
CA TYR A 270 -6.46 11.28 -0.80
C TYR A 270 -5.89 10.88 -2.17
N GLU A 271 -6.69 10.30 -3.07
CA GLU A 271 -6.25 9.70 -4.34
C GLU A 271 -5.52 10.69 -5.28
N ALA A 272 -4.73 10.18 -6.23
CA ALA A 272 -4.24 11.03 -7.33
C ALA A 272 -5.36 11.30 -8.35
N ILE A 273 -6.07 10.26 -8.78
CA ILE A 273 -7.24 10.36 -9.66
C ILE A 273 -8.41 9.56 -9.07
N ARG A 274 -9.59 10.18 -9.03
CA ARG A 274 -10.88 9.49 -8.87
C ARG A 274 -11.75 9.67 -10.10
N THR A 275 -12.14 8.58 -10.76
CA THR A 275 -12.90 8.64 -12.03
C THR A 275 -14.42 8.67 -11.89
N GLY A 276 -14.96 8.64 -10.67
CA GLY A 276 -16.41 8.66 -10.42
C GLY A 276 -16.80 8.39 -8.97
N LEU A 277 -18.05 7.96 -8.76
CA LEU A 277 -18.64 7.70 -7.44
C LEU A 277 -19.39 6.35 -7.42
N SER A 278 -19.52 5.76 -6.22
CA SER A 278 -20.20 4.47 -6.02
C SER A 278 -21.63 4.40 -6.57
N PHE A 279 -22.38 5.49 -6.53
CA PHE A 279 -23.80 5.49 -6.95
C PHE A 279 -24.01 5.58 -8.47
N THR A 280 -22.95 5.84 -9.25
CA THR A 280 -23.02 6.15 -10.69
C THR A 280 -22.00 5.34 -11.50
N HIS A 281 -21.62 4.16 -10.98
CA HIS A 281 -20.54 3.35 -11.57
C HIS A 281 -20.96 2.62 -12.86
N HIS A 282 -22.21 2.15 -12.97
CA HIS A 282 -22.76 1.47 -14.15
C HIS A 282 -22.85 2.33 -15.42
N TYR A 283 -22.98 3.66 -15.25
CA TYR A 283 -23.01 4.55 -16.40
C TYR A 283 -21.65 4.47 -17.12
N PRO A 284 -21.61 4.52 -18.46
CA PRO A 284 -20.34 4.57 -19.19
C PRO A 284 -19.46 5.74 -18.71
N GLY A 285 -18.19 5.46 -18.42
CA GLY A 285 -17.14 6.44 -18.24
C GLY A 285 -16.41 6.72 -19.54
N ASP A 286 -16.13 5.68 -20.32
CA ASP A 286 -15.48 5.73 -21.64
C ASP A 286 -14.20 6.60 -21.66
N SER A 287 -13.50 6.67 -20.53
CA SER A 287 -12.42 7.61 -20.25
C SER A 287 -11.05 6.94 -20.29
N PHE A 288 -10.02 7.74 -20.60
CA PHE A 288 -8.66 7.28 -20.88
C PHE A 288 -7.69 7.87 -19.85
N ILE A 289 -6.94 7.04 -19.15
CA ILE A 289 -5.80 7.43 -18.30
C ILE A 289 -4.58 6.73 -18.90
N VAL A 290 -3.85 7.44 -19.76
CA VAL A 290 -2.84 6.84 -20.65
C VAL A 290 -1.50 7.57 -20.57
N ARG A 291 -0.40 6.80 -20.47
CA ARG A 291 0.99 7.32 -20.52
C ARG A 291 1.33 8.36 -19.44
N ASN A 292 0.75 8.28 -18.25
CA ASN A 292 1.04 9.20 -17.13
C ASN A 292 2.05 8.60 -16.14
N VAL A 293 2.77 9.46 -15.41
CA VAL A 293 3.59 9.08 -14.25
C VAL A 293 2.85 9.44 -12.96
N PHE A 294 2.81 8.49 -12.03
CA PHE A 294 2.32 8.66 -10.66
C PHE A 294 3.45 8.41 -9.66
N GLU A 295 4.07 9.44 -9.10
CA GLU A 295 5.27 9.29 -8.26
C GLU A 295 5.08 9.83 -6.84
N ARG A 296 5.36 9.00 -5.81
CA ARG A 296 5.11 9.32 -4.39
C ARG A 296 3.65 9.72 -4.12
N ILE A 297 2.74 8.86 -4.57
CA ILE A 297 1.33 8.89 -4.18
C ILE A 297 1.18 8.06 -2.90
N GLN A 298 1.35 8.73 -1.76
CA GLN A 298 1.54 8.13 -0.44
C GLN A 298 0.43 8.52 0.56
N GLY A 299 -0.60 9.25 0.10
CA GLY A 299 -1.72 9.72 0.92
C GLY A 299 -2.65 8.62 1.43
N GLU A 300 -2.94 7.60 0.61
CA GLU A 300 -3.91 6.54 0.92
C GLU A 300 -3.74 5.27 0.04
N ALA A 301 -4.70 4.34 0.14
CA ALA A 301 -4.70 3.01 -0.46
C ALA A 301 -5.08 2.94 -1.96
N GLU A 302 -5.64 4.00 -2.56
CA GLU A 302 -5.99 4.09 -3.98
C GLU A 302 -5.16 5.18 -4.69
N VAL A 303 -4.15 4.78 -5.50
CA VAL A 303 -3.39 5.75 -6.33
C VAL A 303 -4.29 6.27 -7.44
N ILE A 304 -4.88 5.34 -8.20
CA ILE A 304 -5.97 5.58 -9.12
C ILE A 304 -7.18 4.84 -8.55
N SER A 305 -8.23 5.58 -8.24
CA SER A 305 -9.53 5.06 -7.84
C SER A 305 -10.46 5.09 -9.05
N ASN A 306 -10.53 4.00 -9.80
CA ASN A 306 -11.51 3.86 -10.87
C ASN A 306 -12.89 3.51 -10.28
N LYS A 307 -13.89 4.36 -10.57
CA LYS A 307 -15.26 4.30 -10.04
C LYS A 307 -16.29 4.57 -11.18
N GLY A 308 -16.12 3.87 -12.31
CA GLY A 308 -16.93 4.00 -13.54
C GLY A 308 -16.51 3.00 -14.64
N SER A 309 -17.41 2.69 -15.58
CA SER A 309 -17.24 1.62 -16.59
C SER A 309 -16.55 2.03 -17.91
N ASN A 310 -16.09 1.03 -18.67
CA ASN A 310 -15.47 1.13 -20.01
C ASN A 310 -14.16 1.95 -20.12
N ASN A 311 -13.55 2.35 -19.01
CA ASN A 311 -12.34 3.15 -18.99
C ASN A 311 -11.11 2.33 -19.41
N LEU A 312 -10.15 2.99 -20.09
CA LEU A 312 -8.82 2.45 -20.40
C LEU A 312 -7.78 3.10 -19.49
N ILE A 313 -7.09 2.30 -18.68
CA ILE A 313 -6.02 2.72 -17.78
C ILE A 313 -4.76 1.97 -18.23
N ALA A 314 -3.94 2.60 -19.06
CA ALA A 314 -2.89 1.87 -19.78
C ALA A 314 -1.59 2.66 -19.98
N TYR A 315 -0.46 1.95 -20.09
CA TYR A 315 0.87 2.54 -20.32
C TYR A 315 1.33 3.55 -19.26
N ASN A 316 0.68 3.59 -18.10
CA ASN A 316 1.08 4.47 -16.99
C ASN A 316 2.25 3.85 -16.23
N THR A 317 3.02 4.68 -15.53
CA THR A 317 4.07 4.23 -14.61
C THR A 317 3.81 4.75 -13.19
N ILE A 318 3.52 3.84 -12.26
CA ILE A 318 3.31 4.15 -10.84
C ILE A 318 4.61 3.85 -10.09
N ARG A 319 5.10 4.81 -9.30
CA ARG A 319 6.40 4.74 -8.60
C ARG A 319 6.30 5.12 -7.13
N ASN A 320 7.02 4.40 -6.26
CA ASN A 320 7.27 4.81 -4.86
C ASN A 320 6.00 5.20 -4.07
N SER A 321 4.92 4.44 -4.23
CA SER A 321 3.56 4.83 -3.82
C SER A 321 2.92 3.82 -2.87
N TYR A 322 2.00 4.28 -2.01
CA TYR A 322 1.32 3.45 -1.01
C TYR A 322 0.19 2.62 -1.62
N GLY A 323 -0.70 3.26 -2.37
CA GLY A 323 -1.90 2.63 -2.86
C GLY A 323 -1.68 1.67 -4.04
N SER A 324 -2.77 1.03 -4.43
CA SER A 324 -2.87 0.22 -5.66
C SER A 324 -3.53 1.02 -6.80
N LEU A 325 -3.27 0.64 -8.06
CA LEU A 325 -4.19 0.93 -9.17
C LEU A 325 -5.47 0.12 -8.90
N THR A 326 -6.57 0.80 -8.61
CA THR A 326 -7.78 0.12 -8.11
C THR A 326 -8.97 0.33 -9.04
N ASN A 327 -9.49 -0.77 -9.61
CA ASN A 327 -10.89 -0.80 -10.03
C ASN A 327 -11.76 -0.98 -8.79
N ARG A 328 -12.25 0.13 -8.25
CA ARG A 328 -13.04 0.14 -7.01
C ARG A 328 -14.52 -0.03 -7.29
N HIS A 329 -15.02 0.53 -8.40
CA HIS A 329 -16.35 0.28 -8.95
C HIS A 329 -16.34 0.50 -10.47
N GLY A 330 -17.38 -0.01 -11.14
CA GLY A 330 -17.57 0.12 -12.58
C GLY A 330 -16.91 -1.05 -13.31
N ASN A 331 -17.54 -1.49 -14.38
CA ASN A 331 -17.28 -2.76 -15.05
C ASN A 331 -16.71 -2.58 -16.47
N SER A 332 -16.28 -3.67 -17.11
CA SER A 332 -15.73 -3.68 -18.47
C SER A 332 -14.49 -2.77 -18.70
N ASN A 333 -13.82 -2.36 -17.61
CA ASN A 333 -12.61 -1.54 -17.67
C ASN A 333 -11.38 -2.34 -18.12
N LYS A 334 -10.44 -1.66 -18.78
CA LYS A 334 -9.18 -2.21 -19.29
C LYS A 334 -7.99 -1.64 -18.54
N ILE A 335 -7.16 -2.50 -17.97
CA ILE A 335 -5.97 -2.17 -17.20
C ILE A 335 -4.79 -2.89 -17.84
N GLU A 336 -4.10 -2.21 -18.77
CA GLU A 336 -3.24 -2.87 -19.77
C GLU A 336 -1.86 -2.19 -19.89
N HIS A 337 -0.77 -2.95 -20.00
CA HIS A 337 0.59 -2.42 -20.23
C HIS A 337 1.09 -1.37 -19.20
N ASN A 338 0.59 -1.35 -17.96
CA ASN A 338 1.10 -0.44 -16.93
C ASN A 338 2.35 -1.02 -16.26
N PHE A 339 3.29 -0.14 -15.89
CA PHE A 339 4.42 -0.45 -15.01
C PHE A 339 4.11 0.02 -13.59
N ILE A 340 4.25 -0.85 -12.60
CA ILE A 340 4.14 -0.50 -11.17
C ILE A 340 5.45 -0.89 -10.50
N LEU A 341 6.21 0.13 -10.09
CA LEU A 341 7.57 0.00 -9.57
C LEU A 341 7.61 0.60 -8.17
N SER A 342 7.44 -0.23 -7.15
CA SER A 342 7.21 0.25 -5.79
C SER A 342 8.42 0.92 -5.13
N GLU A 343 9.64 0.76 -5.67
CA GLU A 343 10.89 1.33 -5.10
C GLU A 343 11.01 1.01 -3.60
N ASP A 344 10.79 -0.27 -3.27
CA ASP A 344 10.73 -0.87 -1.92
C ASP A 344 9.78 -0.19 -0.94
N TYR A 345 8.80 0.60 -1.41
CA TYR A 345 7.91 1.35 -0.53
C TYR A 345 7.09 0.37 0.32
N PRO A 346 7.26 0.35 1.66
CA PRO A 346 6.97 -0.85 2.47
C PRO A 346 5.49 -1.22 2.56
N LEU A 347 4.61 -0.32 2.15
CA LEU A 347 3.16 -0.51 2.17
C LEU A 347 2.54 -0.55 0.75
N ALA A 348 3.37 -0.60 -0.30
CA ALA A 348 2.92 -0.54 -1.69
C ALA A 348 2.04 -1.73 -2.11
N GLY A 349 1.14 -1.47 -3.06
CA GLY A 349 0.37 -2.48 -3.80
C GLY A 349 0.44 -2.28 -5.32
N GLY A 350 0.00 -3.31 -6.06
CA GLY A 350 -0.06 -3.35 -7.52
C GLY A 350 -1.47 -3.00 -8.03
N ILE A 351 -2.22 -4.01 -8.46
CA ILE A 351 -3.57 -3.85 -9.05
C ILE A 351 -4.62 -4.49 -8.12
N ARG A 352 -5.72 -3.78 -7.86
CA ARG A 352 -6.89 -4.26 -7.11
C ARG A 352 -8.17 -4.21 -7.96
N ILE A 353 -8.90 -5.32 -8.01
CA ILE A 353 -10.09 -5.49 -8.84
C ILE A 353 -11.32 -5.81 -7.98
N ALA A 354 -12.32 -4.94 -8.04
CA ALA A 354 -13.74 -5.24 -7.87
C ALA A 354 -14.43 -5.29 -9.25
N ASP A 355 -15.70 -5.71 -9.27
CA ASP A 355 -16.63 -5.63 -10.42
C ASP A 355 -16.29 -6.53 -11.64
N ASP A 356 -17.14 -6.51 -12.68
CA ASP A 356 -17.15 -7.50 -13.77
C ASP A 356 -16.46 -7.09 -15.08
N GLY A 357 -16.14 -8.09 -15.92
CA GLY A 357 -15.81 -7.89 -17.34
C GLY A 357 -14.43 -7.27 -17.62
N HIS A 358 -13.53 -7.25 -16.63
CA HIS A 358 -12.25 -6.55 -16.74
C HIS A 358 -11.21 -7.27 -17.62
N SER A 359 -10.45 -6.49 -18.38
CA SER A 359 -9.19 -6.90 -19.00
C SER A 359 -8.04 -6.40 -18.12
N VAL A 360 -7.21 -7.31 -17.60
CA VAL A 360 -6.04 -7.00 -16.77
C VAL A 360 -4.84 -7.72 -17.38
N VAL A 361 -4.21 -7.09 -18.38
CA VAL A 361 -3.23 -7.78 -19.24
C VAL A 361 -1.93 -7.03 -19.44
N ASN A 362 -0.84 -7.80 -19.54
CA ASN A 362 0.49 -7.28 -19.88
C ASN A 362 1.03 -6.18 -18.93
N ASN A 363 0.58 -6.14 -17.68
CA ASN A 363 1.14 -5.22 -16.68
C ASN A 363 2.41 -5.84 -16.08
N TYR A 364 3.39 -5.00 -15.74
CA TYR A 364 4.60 -5.36 -15.00
C TYR A 364 4.52 -4.77 -13.59
N ILE A 365 4.69 -5.59 -12.56
CA ILE A 365 4.54 -5.20 -11.15
C ILE A 365 5.74 -5.69 -10.36
N GLU A 366 6.51 -4.78 -9.79
CA GLU A 366 7.70 -5.04 -8.97
C GLU A 366 7.57 -4.36 -7.61
N GLY A 367 7.78 -5.13 -6.54
CA GLY A 367 7.91 -4.59 -5.18
C GLY A 367 6.61 -4.35 -4.41
N ALA A 368 5.52 -5.10 -4.63
CA ALA A 368 4.39 -5.05 -3.70
C ALA A 368 4.87 -5.53 -2.30
N ARG A 369 4.67 -4.72 -1.25
CA ARG A 369 5.33 -4.92 0.07
C ARG A 369 4.38 -5.03 1.27
N TYR A 370 3.12 -4.57 1.16
CA TYR A 370 2.19 -4.59 2.29
C TYR A 370 1.74 -6.03 2.63
N GLN A 371 2.40 -6.64 3.61
CA GLN A 371 2.13 -8.03 4.03
C GLN A 371 0.77 -8.19 4.72
N ASP A 372 0.50 -7.38 5.75
CA ASP A 372 -0.61 -7.55 6.69
C ASP A 372 -1.94 -6.96 6.17
N THR A 373 -2.31 -7.29 4.93
CA THR A 373 -3.56 -6.84 4.29
C THR A 373 -4.06 -7.82 3.23
N SER A 374 -5.39 -7.91 3.08
CA SER A 374 -6.06 -8.64 2.00
C SER A 374 -6.54 -7.73 0.85
N HIS A 375 -6.08 -6.48 0.82
CA HIS A 375 -6.45 -5.46 -0.18
C HIS A 375 -5.25 -4.87 -0.95
N HIS A 376 -4.01 -5.27 -0.66
CA HIS A 376 -2.81 -4.93 -1.43
C HIS A 376 -2.04 -6.23 -1.74
N GLY A 377 -1.26 -6.22 -2.81
CA GLY A 377 -0.55 -7.37 -3.36
C GLY A 377 -0.17 -7.09 -4.81
N GLY A 378 0.31 -8.08 -5.56
CA GLY A 378 0.62 -7.91 -6.98
C GLY A 378 -0.65 -7.69 -7.81
N ILE A 379 -1.50 -8.71 -7.89
CA ILE A 379 -2.89 -8.61 -8.39
C ILE A 379 -3.84 -9.16 -7.32
N VAL A 380 -4.82 -8.35 -6.93
CA VAL A 380 -5.85 -8.67 -5.93
C VAL A 380 -7.22 -8.73 -6.57
N LEU A 381 -7.82 -9.92 -6.60
CA LEU A 381 -9.23 -10.14 -6.95
C LEU A 381 -10.05 -10.11 -5.65
N LEU A 382 -10.94 -9.12 -5.49
CA LEU A 382 -11.74 -8.99 -4.27
C LEU A 382 -12.95 -9.92 -4.26
N GLY A 383 -13.27 -10.46 -3.09
CA GLY A 383 -14.52 -11.16 -2.87
C GLY A 383 -15.75 -10.22 -2.89
N TYR A 384 -16.92 -10.83 -3.02
CA TYR A 384 -18.23 -10.19 -3.18
C TYR A 384 -19.02 -10.15 -1.86
N ASP A 385 -19.63 -9.00 -1.51
CA ASP A 385 -20.37 -8.83 -0.25
C ASP A 385 -21.90 -8.70 -0.36
N GLY A 386 -22.46 -8.80 -1.56
CA GLY A 386 -23.90 -8.74 -1.81
C GLY A 386 -24.39 -7.40 -2.35
N ALA A 387 -23.51 -6.42 -2.52
CA ALA A 387 -23.80 -5.14 -3.13
C ALA A 387 -24.36 -5.28 -4.56
N GLY A 388 -25.44 -4.57 -4.85
CA GLY A 388 -26.01 -4.47 -6.19
C GLY A 388 -25.34 -3.39 -7.02
N ASP A 389 -25.85 -3.21 -8.23
CA ASP A 389 -25.56 -2.03 -9.04
C ASP A 389 -26.02 -0.75 -8.30
N GLY A 390 -25.17 0.29 -8.30
CA GLY A 390 -25.36 1.55 -7.57
C GLY A 390 -25.02 1.52 -6.07
N ASP A 391 -24.72 0.36 -5.48
CA ASP A 391 -24.34 0.25 -4.07
C ASP A 391 -22.85 0.59 -3.81
N ASN A 392 -22.54 0.97 -2.57
CA ASN A 392 -21.18 1.34 -2.13
C ASN A 392 -20.35 0.19 -1.52
N GLY A 393 -20.87 -1.04 -1.50
CA GLY A 393 -20.11 -2.24 -1.09
C GLY A 393 -19.09 -2.68 -2.14
N TYR A 394 -18.89 -3.98 -2.31
CA TYR A 394 -18.10 -4.53 -3.42
C TYR A 394 -19.00 -5.43 -4.26
N GLN A 395 -19.13 -5.09 -5.54
CA GLN A 395 -19.86 -5.87 -6.53
C GLN A 395 -19.09 -7.16 -6.90
N GLN A 396 -19.73 -8.09 -7.60
CA GLN A 396 -19.16 -9.40 -7.88
C GLN A 396 -18.02 -9.30 -8.90
N VAL A 397 -16.81 -9.70 -8.50
CA VAL A 397 -15.72 -9.97 -9.46
C VAL A 397 -16.08 -11.20 -10.28
N GLU A 398 -16.44 -11.00 -11.55
CA GLU A 398 -16.73 -12.08 -12.48
C GLU A 398 -16.39 -11.75 -13.93
N ASN A 399 -16.12 -12.79 -14.73
CA ASN A 399 -15.79 -12.66 -16.15
C ASN A 399 -14.53 -11.79 -16.39
N VAL A 400 -13.52 -11.89 -15.53
CA VAL A 400 -12.28 -11.09 -15.61
C VAL A 400 -11.18 -11.88 -16.31
N HIS A 401 -10.49 -11.27 -17.27
CA HIS A 401 -9.34 -11.82 -17.98
C HIS A 401 -8.03 -11.26 -17.39
N VAL A 402 -7.27 -12.11 -16.70
CA VAL A 402 -5.97 -11.79 -16.10
C VAL A 402 -4.91 -12.55 -16.87
N ALA A 403 -4.16 -11.90 -17.77
CA ALA A 403 -3.21 -12.62 -18.61
C ALA A 403 -1.94 -11.88 -18.99
N ASN A 404 -0.86 -12.66 -19.18
CA ASN A 404 0.45 -12.15 -19.57
C ASN A 404 0.97 -11.02 -18.66
N ASN A 405 0.56 -10.96 -17.39
CA ASN A 405 1.17 -10.03 -16.43
C ASN A 405 2.47 -10.64 -15.88
N THR A 406 3.46 -9.81 -15.57
CA THR A 406 4.63 -10.19 -14.77
C THR A 406 4.50 -9.58 -13.38
N ILE A 407 4.62 -10.39 -12.33
CA ILE A 407 4.69 -9.94 -10.94
C ILE A 407 6.00 -10.47 -10.36
N VAL A 408 6.83 -9.59 -9.83
CA VAL A 408 8.16 -9.96 -9.32
C VAL A 408 8.43 -9.33 -7.96
N ASP A 409 9.22 -10.04 -7.14
CA ASP A 409 9.71 -9.57 -5.83
C ASP A 409 8.59 -8.94 -4.98
N SER A 410 7.51 -9.68 -4.79
CA SER A 410 6.24 -9.14 -4.28
C SER A 410 5.59 -10.05 -3.23
N VAL A 411 5.10 -9.46 -2.14
CA VAL A 411 4.21 -10.11 -1.17
C VAL A 411 2.79 -10.19 -1.75
N ASN A 412 1.98 -11.15 -1.30
CA ASN A 412 0.59 -11.31 -1.74
C ASN A 412 0.46 -11.26 -3.29
N SER A 413 1.40 -11.91 -3.99
CA SER A 413 1.64 -11.70 -5.43
C SER A 413 0.39 -11.93 -6.27
N LEU A 414 -0.33 -13.03 -6.01
CA LEU A 414 -1.70 -13.23 -6.48
C LEU A 414 -2.61 -13.47 -5.29
N ASN A 415 -3.58 -12.58 -5.07
CA ASN A 415 -4.62 -12.74 -4.06
C ASN A 415 -5.95 -13.02 -4.77
N ILE A 416 -6.50 -14.22 -4.54
CA ILE A 416 -7.65 -14.74 -5.30
C ILE A 416 -9.02 -14.55 -4.62
N ASP A 417 -9.04 -14.01 -3.39
CA ASP A 417 -10.26 -13.88 -2.57
C ASP A 417 -10.13 -12.75 -1.54
N GLY A 418 -9.70 -11.58 -2.03
CA GLY A 418 -9.32 -10.44 -1.22
C GLY A 418 -10.47 -9.80 -0.44
N GLY A 419 -10.15 -9.05 0.60
CA GLY A 419 -11.11 -8.31 1.43
C GLY A 419 -12.01 -9.14 2.36
N GLY A 420 -11.87 -10.47 2.40
CA GLY A 420 -12.55 -11.33 3.39
C GLY A 420 -14.07 -11.41 3.25
N LYS A 421 -14.59 -11.30 2.02
CA LYS A 421 -16.02 -11.15 1.73
C LYS A 421 -16.76 -12.49 1.58
N PRO A 422 -18.09 -12.55 1.81
CA PRO A 422 -18.82 -13.82 1.90
C PRO A 422 -18.83 -14.66 0.62
N GLN A 423 -18.60 -14.09 -0.57
CA GLN A 423 -18.55 -14.83 -1.85
C GLN A 423 -17.22 -14.59 -2.58
N GLN A 424 -16.75 -15.57 -3.36
CA GLN A 424 -15.47 -15.53 -4.09
C GLN A 424 -15.61 -14.83 -5.45
N PRO A 425 -14.50 -14.39 -6.08
CA PRO A 425 -14.42 -14.24 -7.53
C PRO A 425 -14.79 -15.52 -8.29
N LYS A 426 -15.38 -15.41 -9.48
CA LYS A 426 -15.84 -16.55 -10.30
C LYS A 426 -15.65 -16.32 -11.80
N ASN A 427 -15.62 -17.38 -12.59
CA ASN A 427 -15.38 -17.32 -14.05
C ASN A 427 -14.21 -16.41 -14.44
N ILE A 428 -13.06 -16.60 -13.79
CA ILE A 428 -11.82 -15.85 -14.05
C ILE A 428 -11.01 -16.56 -15.14
N TYR A 429 -10.48 -15.82 -16.11
CA TYR A 429 -9.58 -16.34 -17.16
C TYR A 429 -8.14 -15.97 -16.80
N LEU A 430 -7.48 -16.81 -15.99
CA LEU A 430 -6.12 -16.64 -15.47
C LEU A 430 -5.12 -17.37 -16.38
N ALA A 431 -4.52 -16.66 -17.34
CA ALA A 431 -3.76 -17.28 -18.44
C ALA A 431 -2.35 -16.70 -18.65
N ASN A 432 -1.34 -17.56 -18.77
CA ASN A 432 0.03 -17.18 -19.17
C ASN A 432 0.65 -16.03 -18.32
N ASN A 433 0.30 -15.91 -17.04
CA ASN A 433 0.94 -14.95 -16.14
C ASN A 433 2.25 -15.53 -15.58
N LEU A 434 3.24 -14.66 -15.39
CA LEU A 434 4.50 -14.98 -14.75
C LEU A 434 4.55 -14.37 -13.35
N ILE A 435 4.87 -15.19 -12.35
CA ILE A 435 5.23 -14.71 -11.02
C ILE A 435 6.58 -15.31 -10.65
N ASP A 436 7.55 -14.50 -10.24
CA ASP A 436 8.87 -14.97 -9.81
C ASP A 436 9.35 -14.18 -8.58
N HIS A 437 10.31 -14.72 -7.83
CA HIS A 437 10.83 -14.12 -6.59
C HIS A 437 9.76 -13.71 -5.54
N ALA A 438 8.55 -14.32 -5.55
CA ALA A 438 7.49 -13.89 -4.64
C ALA A 438 7.85 -14.13 -3.16
N ILE A 439 7.58 -13.12 -2.34
CA ILE A 439 7.90 -13.09 -0.91
C ILE A 439 6.78 -13.79 -0.14
N GLY A 440 7.12 -14.86 0.57
CA GLY A 440 6.12 -15.76 1.17
C GLY A 440 5.36 -16.58 0.11
N PRO A 441 4.05 -16.81 0.30
CA PRO A 441 3.21 -17.52 -0.67
C PRO A 441 2.96 -16.72 -1.95
N VAL A 442 3.05 -17.38 -3.11
CA VAL A 442 2.60 -16.79 -4.39
C VAL A 442 1.10 -16.53 -4.38
N ILE A 443 0.31 -17.57 -4.06
CA ILE A 443 -1.16 -17.51 -4.03
C ILE A 443 -1.62 -17.26 -2.59
N THR A 444 -2.47 -16.27 -2.39
CA THR A 444 -2.95 -15.83 -1.08
C THR A 444 -4.48 -15.74 -1.01
N GLN A 445 -5.01 -15.88 0.20
CA GLN A 445 -6.44 -16.15 0.48
C GLN A 445 -6.93 -17.46 -0.16
N ALA A 446 -6.03 -18.44 -0.36
CA ALA A 446 -6.30 -19.68 -1.09
C ALA A 446 -7.34 -20.60 -0.43
N LYS A 447 -7.66 -20.38 0.85
CA LYS A 447 -8.47 -21.22 1.75
C LYS A 447 -9.84 -21.66 1.23
N ARG A 448 -10.44 -20.92 0.29
CA ARG A 448 -11.73 -21.29 -0.32
C ARG A 448 -11.62 -21.85 -1.74
N GLY A 449 -10.40 -22.00 -2.27
CA GLY A 449 -10.09 -22.47 -3.62
C GLY A 449 -10.31 -21.40 -4.71
N MET A 450 -10.07 -21.80 -5.96
CA MET A 450 -10.61 -21.12 -7.14
C MET A 450 -11.86 -21.86 -7.61
N LEU A 451 -12.88 -21.16 -8.10
CA LEU A 451 -14.13 -21.81 -8.53
C LEU A 451 -13.97 -22.60 -9.84
N PRO A 452 -14.61 -23.79 -9.98
CA PRO A 452 -14.44 -24.66 -11.16
C PRO A 452 -14.99 -24.12 -12.49
N ASP A 453 -15.59 -22.94 -12.51
CA ASP A 453 -15.99 -22.22 -13.72
C ASP A 453 -14.85 -21.38 -14.32
N SER A 454 -13.80 -21.10 -13.54
CA SER A 454 -12.65 -20.30 -13.96
C SER A 454 -11.69 -21.09 -14.86
N ASN A 455 -11.11 -20.43 -15.85
CA ASN A 455 -10.11 -21.00 -16.75
C ASN A 455 -8.70 -20.64 -16.27
N VAL A 456 -7.93 -21.64 -15.84
CA VAL A 456 -6.54 -21.47 -15.38
C VAL A 456 -5.62 -22.24 -16.33
N VAL A 457 -4.63 -21.58 -16.93
CA VAL A 457 -3.81 -22.16 -18.01
C VAL A 457 -2.46 -21.47 -18.18
N GLY A 458 -1.39 -22.24 -18.40
CA GLY A 458 -0.09 -21.73 -18.83
C GLY A 458 0.64 -20.77 -17.88
N ASN A 459 0.20 -20.63 -16.62
CA ASN A 459 0.85 -19.74 -15.66
C ASN A 459 2.12 -20.40 -15.09
N ILE A 460 3.19 -19.62 -14.92
CA ILE A 460 4.45 -20.07 -14.30
C ILE A 460 4.67 -19.21 -13.06
N PHE A 461 4.67 -19.82 -11.88
CA PHE A 461 4.70 -19.14 -10.59
C PHE A 461 5.91 -19.59 -9.75
N TYR A 462 6.54 -18.68 -9.01
CA TYR A 462 7.60 -19.02 -8.06
C TYR A 462 7.72 -18.02 -6.90
N GLY A 463 8.10 -18.55 -5.74
CA GLY A 463 8.24 -17.82 -4.49
C GLY A 463 8.63 -18.75 -3.35
N GLN A 464 8.60 -18.23 -2.12
CA GLN A 464 8.97 -19.00 -0.93
C GLN A 464 7.99 -20.15 -0.60
N SER A 465 6.70 -20.01 -0.97
CA SER A 465 5.76 -21.13 -1.04
C SER A 465 4.72 -20.97 -2.17
N PHE A 466 4.02 -22.07 -2.50
CA PHE A 466 3.01 -22.08 -3.59
C PHE A 466 1.74 -21.31 -3.22
N ALA A 467 1.14 -21.63 -2.07
CA ALA A 467 -0.09 -21.02 -1.57
C ALA A 467 -0.05 -20.86 -0.04
N ASP A 468 -0.99 -20.09 0.53
CA ASP A 468 -1.19 -19.92 1.97
C ASP A 468 -2.13 -20.97 2.61
N ASP A 469 -2.83 -21.78 1.80
CA ASP A 469 -3.71 -22.88 2.23
C ASP A 469 -3.72 -24.02 1.18
N ASP A 470 -3.76 -25.28 1.64
CA ASP A 470 -3.77 -26.49 0.79
C ASP A 470 -5.02 -26.61 -0.13
N ALA A 471 -6.04 -25.77 0.08
CA ALA A 471 -7.19 -25.66 -0.83
C ALA A 471 -6.81 -25.26 -2.28
N VAL A 472 -5.64 -24.64 -2.49
CA VAL A 472 -4.98 -24.50 -3.80
C VAL A 472 -3.64 -25.21 -3.75
N ALA A 473 -3.66 -26.54 -3.88
CA ALA A 473 -2.48 -27.40 -3.73
C ALA A 473 -1.49 -27.31 -4.91
N LEU A 474 -0.21 -27.55 -4.62
CA LEU A 474 0.86 -27.70 -5.62
C LEU A 474 0.50 -28.78 -6.65
N GLY A 475 0.61 -28.45 -7.94
CA GLY A 475 0.14 -29.30 -9.04
C GLY A 475 -1.30 -29.05 -9.46
N THR A 476 -1.93 -27.96 -8.99
CA THR A 476 -3.16 -27.40 -9.57
C THR A 476 -3.00 -27.20 -11.08
N ALA A 477 -3.97 -27.68 -11.86
CA ALA A 477 -3.88 -27.64 -13.32
C ALA A 477 -3.82 -26.21 -13.87
N GLY A 478 -2.94 -25.96 -14.84
CA GLY A 478 -2.77 -24.65 -15.46
C GLY A 478 -1.82 -23.69 -14.72
N ILE A 479 -1.17 -24.17 -13.65
CA ILE A 479 -0.10 -23.48 -12.93
C ILE A 479 1.10 -24.43 -12.79
N GLU A 480 2.26 -24.03 -13.28
CA GLU A 480 3.54 -24.68 -13.01
C GLU A 480 4.31 -23.90 -11.93
N PHE A 481 5.10 -24.59 -11.10
CA PHE A 481 5.82 -23.98 -9.97
C PHE A 481 7.34 -24.19 -10.08
N TYR A 482 8.01 -23.22 -10.70
CA TYR A 482 9.47 -23.11 -10.82
C TYR A 482 9.85 -21.66 -11.19
N SER A 483 11.04 -21.21 -10.76
CA SER A 483 11.55 -19.89 -11.14
C SER A 483 11.78 -19.82 -12.65
N ALA A 484 11.45 -18.68 -13.24
CA ALA A 484 11.84 -18.35 -14.60
C ALA A 484 13.30 -17.86 -14.67
N ASN A 485 14.02 -17.79 -13.54
CA ASN A 485 15.36 -17.24 -13.42
C ASN A 485 15.45 -15.84 -14.07
N LEU A 486 14.48 -14.97 -13.74
CA LEU A 486 14.50 -13.58 -14.19
C LEU A 486 15.72 -12.86 -13.61
N GLU A 487 16.48 -12.17 -14.45
CA GLU A 487 17.67 -11.41 -14.07
C GLU A 487 17.40 -9.93 -14.33
N LYS A 488 17.91 -9.01 -13.50
CA LYS A 488 17.74 -7.57 -13.74
C LYS A 488 18.54 -7.13 -14.97
N GLY A 489 17.85 -6.47 -15.90
CA GLY A 489 18.40 -5.91 -17.13
C GLY A 489 19.21 -4.62 -16.90
N ALA A 490 19.74 -4.06 -17.99
CA ALA A 490 20.44 -2.77 -17.97
C ALA A 490 19.50 -1.56 -17.73
N ASP A 491 18.19 -1.83 -17.76
CA ASP A 491 17.06 -0.95 -17.47
C ASP A 491 16.47 -1.17 -16.06
N ASP A 492 17.14 -1.96 -15.21
CA ASP A 492 16.74 -2.32 -13.84
C ASP A 492 15.45 -3.17 -13.72
N LEU A 493 14.86 -3.61 -14.84
CA LEU A 493 13.70 -4.51 -14.86
C LEU A 493 14.12 -5.98 -14.82
N TYR A 494 13.34 -6.84 -14.15
CA TYR A 494 13.50 -8.28 -14.18
C TYR A 494 13.03 -8.87 -15.51
N ARG A 495 13.96 -9.46 -16.28
CA ARG A 495 13.73 -9.95 -17.64
C ARG A 495 14.13 -11.42 -17.82
N PRO A 496 13.54 -12.15 -18.79
CA PRO A 496 14.01 -13.47 -19.18
C PRO A 496 15.47 -13.43 -19.62
N SER A 497 16.25 -14.41 -19.16
CA SER A 497 17.71 -14.42 -19.26
C SER A 497 18.21 -15.63 -20.07
N ALA A 498 19.53 -15.72 -20.25
CA ALA A 498 20.14 -16.94 -20.79
C ALA A 498 20.12 -18.13 -19.80
N SER A 499 19.67 -17.92 -18.55
CA SER A 499 19.47 -18.97 -17.54
C SER A 499 18.00 -19.38 -17.40
N SER A 500 17.06 -18.66 -18.02
CA SER A 500 15.63 -18.98 -18.01
C SER A 500 15.31 -20.36 -18.59
N PRO A 501 14.27 -21.06 -18.09
CA PRO A 501 13.75 -22.28 -18.68
C PRO A 501 12.98 -21.97 -19.98
N ASN A 502 12.30 -22.97 -20.55
CA ASN A 502 11.31 -22.68 -21.59
C ASN A 502 10.11 -21.93 -20.98
N LEU A 503 9.71 -20.82 -21.60
CA LEU A 503 8.58 -19.99 -21.17
C LEU A 503 7.45 -19.95 -22.24
N ASP A 504 7.41 -20.91 -23.18
CA ASP A 504 6.35 -21.03 -24.21
C ASP A 504 4.94 -20.89 -23.61
N ALA A 505 4.20 -19.85 -24.00
CA ALA A 505 2.83 -19.59 -23.57
C ALA A 505 1.80 -20.48 -24.28
N VAL A 506 0.66 -20.73 -23.62
CA VAL A 506 -0.48 -21.40 -24.25
C VAL A 506 -1.20 -20.40 -25.15
N SER A 507 -1.08 -20.57 -26.47
CA SER A 507 -1.61 -19.65 -27.48
C SER A 507 -3.12 -19.79 -27.73
N ASP A 508 -3.71 -20.96 -27.49
CA ASP A 508 -5.12 -21.28 -27.75
C ASP A 508 -5.80 -21.71 -26.45
N TYR A 509 -6.52 -20.78 -25.82
CA TYR A 509 -7.24 -20.97 -24.57
C TYR A 509 -8.56 -20.20 -24.56
N ASN A 510 -9.49 -20.62 -23.69
CA ASN A 510 -10.77 -19.95 -23.53
C ASN A 510 -10.61 -18.65 -22.75
N LYS A 511 -11.04 -17.55 -23.35
CA LYS A 511 -11.13 -16.21 -22.74
C LYS A 511 -12.43 -15.49 -23.15
N ALA A 512 -13.50 -16.25 -23.44
CA ALA A 512 -14.74 -15.73 -24.00
C ALA A 512 -14.49 -14.73 -25.15
N ASP A 513 -15.02 -13.51 -25.03
CA ASP A 513 -14.93 -12.45 -26.04
C ASP A 513 -13.73 -11.49 -25.84
N PHE A 514 -12.82 -11.78 -24.89
CA PHE A 514 -11.63 -10.94 -24.66
C PHE A 514 -10.61 -11.03 -25.80
N ALA A 515 -9.88 -9.93 -25.99
CA ALA A 515 -8.85 -9.79 -27.03
C ALA A 515 -7.63 -10.70 -26.80
N ASN A 516 -6.86 -10.93 -27.85
CA ASN A 516 -5.51 -11.49 -27.72
C ASN A 516 -4.55 -10.40 -27.23
N VAL A 517 -3.76 -10.71 -26.20
CA VAL A 517 -2.56 -9.95 -25.88
C VAL A 517 -1.61 -10.09 -27.08
N SER A 518 -1.29 -8.98 -27.74
CA SER A 518 -0.57 -8.97 -29.03
C SER A 518 0.72 -8.16 -29.01
N LEU A 519 0.91 -7.34 -27.98
CA LEU A 519 2.17 -6.67 -27.66
C LEU A 519 2.72 -7.21 -26.33
N ASP A 520 4.02 -7.10 -26.13
CA ASP A 520 4.68 -7.25 -24.83
C ASP A 520 4.80 -5.90 -24.08
N MET A 521 5.53 -5.87 -22.96
CA MET A 521 5.71 -4.67 -22.14
C MET A 521 6.63 -3.63 -22.79
N ASP A 522 7.50 -4.07 -23.69
CA ASP A 522 8.40 -3.25 -24.48
C ASP A 522 7.72 -2.68 -25.74
N GLY A 523 6.44 -3.02 -25.97
CA GLY A 523 5.63 -2.59 -27.11
C GLY A 523 5.92 -3.38 -28.39
N GLN A 524 6.63 -4.50 -28.33
CA GLN A 524 6.98 -5.31 -29.49
C GLN A 524 5.86 -6.31 -29.79
N ILE A 525 5.71 -6.69 -31.06
CA ILE A 525 4.67 -7.64 -31.48
C ILE A 525 5.08 -9.05 -31.08
N ARG A 526 4.31 -9.65 -30.17
CA ARG A 526 4.51 -11.01 -29.66
C ARG A 526 4.56 -12.03 -30.79
N SER A 527 5.42 -13.04 -30.64
CA SER A 527 5.56 -14.05 -31.69
C SER A 527 4.40 -15.06 -31.70
N THR A 528 4.37 -15.95 -32.70
CA THR A 528 3.33 -16.99 -32.82
C THR A 528 3.38 -18.02 -31.69
N ILE A 529 4.50 -18.09 -30.96
CA ILE A 529 4.66 -18.88 -29.72
C ILE A 529 5.30 -17.93 -28.72
N SER A 530 4.49 -17.05 -28.12
CA SER A 530 4.98 -16.00 -27.22
C SER A 530 5.48 -16.55 -25.90
N SER A 531 6.18 -15.73 -25.11
CA SER A 531 6.51 -16.08 -23.71
C SER A 531 5.35 -15.83 -22.74
N VAL A 532 5.35 -16.59 -21.64
CA VAL A 532 4.56 -16.38 -20.41
C VAL A 532 5.07 -15.12 -19.70
N GLY A 533 4.16 -14.35 -19.09
CA GLY A 533 4.47 -13.04 -18.50
C GLY A 533 4.35 -11.88 -19.50
N ALA A 534 4.73 -10.69 -19.05
CA ALA A 534 4.58 -9.41 -19.76
C ALA A 534 5.70 -9.13 -20.78
N ASP A 535 6.85 -9.78 -20.64
CA ASP A 535 8.00 -9.67 -21.55
C ASP A 535 8.03 -10.86 -22.55
N GLU A 536 8.70 -10.68 -23.69
CA GLU A 536 9.09 -11.76 -24.60
C GLU A 536 10.50 -11.44 -25.12
N ALA A 537 11.44 -12.39 -25.01
CA ALA A 537 12.86 -12.17 -25.32
C ALA A 537 13.13 -12.03 -26.83
N LEU A 538 12.71 -10.91 -27.40
CA LEU A 538 12.74 -10.56 -28.82
C LEU A 538 13.96 -9.69 -29.17
N SER A 539 14.30 -9.64 -30.46
CA SER A 539 15.41 -8.84 -30.99
C SER A 539 14.95 -7.59 -31.75
N SER A 540 13.74 -7.11 -31.48
CA SER A 540 13.22 -5.86 -32.04
C SER A 540 13.78 -4.66 -31.26
N SER A 541 13.50 -3.44 -31.72
CA SER A 541 13.66 -2.26 -30.88
C SER A 541 12.58 -2.25 -29.80
N ILE A 542 12.98 -2.05 -28.55
CA ILE A 542 12.09 -1.62 -27.46
C ILE A 542 11.46 -0.28 -27.85
N ALA A 543 10.13 -0.20 -27.79
CA ALA A 543 9.34 1.01 -28.08
C ALA A 543 8.79 1.66 -26.81
N LEU A 544 8.60 0.88 -25.74
CA LEU A 544 8.03 1.32 -24.47
C LEU A 544 8.98 0.99 -23.32
N THR A 545 9.04 1.87 -22.33
CA THR A 545 9.82 1.71 -21.09
C THR A 545 9.05 2.35 -19.93
N PRO A 546 9.38 2.04 -18.66
CA PRO A 546 8.80 2.73 -17.51
C PRO A 546 9.08 4.24 -17.58
N LEU A 547 8.03 5.04 -17.54
CA LEU A 547 8.10 6.49 -17.69
C LEU A 547 8.73 7.16 -16.46
N SER A 548 9.51 8.21 -16.71
CA SER A 548 10.10 9.10 -15.72
C SER A 548 9.58 10.54 -15.86
N TYR A 549 10.03 11.45 -14.99
CA TYR A 549 9.70 12.87 -15.08
C TYR A 549 10.09 13.53 -16.43
N GLU A 550 11.14 13.04 -17.10
CA GLU A 550 11.61 13.64 -18.35
C GLU A 550 10.71 13.27 -19.55
N ASP A 551 10.03 12.13 -19.48
CA ASP A 551 9.26 11.51 -20.56
C ASP A 551 7.82 12.05 -20.69
N VAL A 552 7.35 12.80 -19.70
CA VAL A 552 5.96 13.28 -19.56
C VAL A 552 5.93 14.78 -19.18
N GLY A 553 4.74 15.35 -19.04
CA GLY A 553 4.54 16.77 -18.71
C GLY A 553 4.63 17.68 -19.94
N PRO A 554 4.86 19.00 -19.74
CA PRO A 554 4.82 19.97 -20.82
C PRO A 554 5.76 19.63 -21.98
N SER A 555 5.37 19.94 -23.22
CA SER A 555 6.20 19.73 -24.41
C SER A 555 7.02 20.98 -24.75
N SER A 556 6.42 22.17 -24.65
CA SER A 556 7.00 23.47 -24.98
C SER A 556 8.03 23.97 -23.96
N TYR A 557 8.03 23.40 -22.75
CA TYR A 557 8.97 23.76 -21.68
C TYR A 557 9.36 22.57 -20.81
N ARG A 558 10.37 22.77 -19.95
CA ARG A 558 10.73 21.88 -18.85
C ARG A 558 10.95 22.72 -17.60
N LEU A 559 10.63 22.15 -16.45
CA LEU A 559 10.96 22.67 -15.12
C LEU A 559 11.96 21.74 -14.44
N SER A 560 12.51 22.17 -13.31
CA SER A 560 13.12 21.23 -12.37
C SER A 560 12.01 20.34 -11.77
N LYS A 561 12.25 19.02 -11.72
CA LYS A 561 11.36 18.05 -11.08
C LYS A 561 10.83 18.57 -9.73
N PRO A 562 9.50 18.63 -9.51
CA PRO A 562 8.92 19.11 -8.25
C PRO A 562 9.47 18.35 -7.04
N LYS A 563 9.80 19.09 -5.98
CA LYS A 563 10.34 18.50 -4.75
C LYS A 563 9.29 17.62 -4.07
N ALA A 564 9.74 16.53 -3.47
CA ALA A 564 8.89 15.70 -2.62
C ALA A 564 8.82 16.28 -1.20
N THR A 565 7.63 16.23 -0.59
CA THR A 565 7.43 16.47 0.85
C THR A 565 8.06 15.35 1.69
N MET A 566 7.96 14.10 1.19
CA MET A 566 8.57 12.92 1.78
C MET A 566 9.91 12.64 1.08
N LEU A 567 11.01 12.79 1.82
CA LEU A 567 12.37 12.75 1.29
C LEU A 567 13.20 11.67 1.96
N GLU A 568 13.66 10.72 1.16
CA GLU A 568 14.49 9.61 1.60
C GLU A 568 15.95 10.03 1.84
N THR A 569 16.54 9.52 2.91
CA THR A 569 17.97 9.64 3.20
C THR A 569 18.69 8.45 2.57
N SER A 570 19.70 8.71 1.74
CA SER A 570 20.47 7.65 1.08
C SER A 570 21.18 6.74 2.10
N ILE A 571 20.88 5.44 2.03
CA ILE A 571 21.54 4.36 2.77
C ILE A 571 22.19 3.44 1.73
N ASN A 572 23.45 3.07 1.92
CA ASN A 572 24.15 2.18 0.98
C ASN A 572 23.74 0.72 1.24
N ASN A 573 23.08 0.12 0.25
CA ASN A 573 22.56 -1.26 0.29
C ASN A 573 21.66 -1.51 1.52
N PRO A 574 20.42 -0.97 1.53
CA PRO A 574 19.49 -1.07 2.65
C PRO A 574 18.85 -2.45 2.81
N ALA A 575 18.81 -3.25 1.74
CA ALA A 575 18.22 -4.60 1.71
C ALA A 575 19.26 -5.74 1.77
N PHE A 576 20.55 -5.40 1.81
CA PHE A 576 21.66 -6.35 1.87
C PHE A 576 21.86 -7.21 0.62
N ASP A 577 21.33 -6.78 -0.54
CA ASP A 577 21.51 -7.40 -1.87
C ASP A 577 23.01 -7.59 -2.22
N ASP A 578 23.83 -6.53 -2.08
CA ASP A 578 25.30 -6.59 -2.21
C ASP A 578 26.02 -7.19 -0.97
N GLY A 579 25.29 -7.93 -0.14
CA GLY A 579 25.75 -8.47 1.15
C GLY A 579 26.04 -7.40 2.20
N LEU A 580 26.89 -7.73 3.18
CA LEU A 580 27.13 -6.87 4.36
C LEU A 580 28.35 -5.94 4.23
N THR A 581 28.88 -5.72 3.02
CA THR A 581 30.20 -5.07 2.84
C THR A 581 30.18 -3.55 2.88
N THR A 582 29.03 -2.92 2.66
CA THR A 582 28.80 -1.47 2.79
C THR A 582 28.55 -1.01 4.22
N TRP A 583 28.28 -1.95 5.14
CA TRP A 583 27.96 -1.70 6.54
C TRP A 583 29.16 -2.01 7.45
N ASN A 584 29.27 -1.30 8.57
CA ASN A 584 30.22 -1.63 9.63
C ASN A 584 29.74 -2.90 10.36
N ASN A 585 30.18 -4.06 9.88
CA ASN A 585 29.78 -5.37 10.40
C ASN A 585 30.66 -5.80 11.60
N SER A 586 30.04 -5.99 12.77
CA SER A 586 30.66 -6.54 13.98
C SER A 586 30.19 -7.97 14.30
N GLY A 587 30.22 -8.86 13.31
CA GLY A 587 29.91 -10.29 13.45
C GLY A 587 28.46 -10.68 13.09
N ALA A 588 27.75 -9.84 12.35
CA ALA A 588 26.48 -10.16 11.74
C ALA A 588 26.67 -11.05 10.49
N GLU A 589 25.67 -11.87 10.20
CA GLU A 589 25.67 -12.88 9.14
C GLU A 589 24.69 -12.49 8.02
N LEU A 590 24.98 -12.93 6.78
CA LEU A 590 24.04 -12.78 5.65
C LEU A 590 23.26 -14.07 5.49
N VAL A 591 21.92 -14.01 5.56
CA VAL A 591 21.05 -15.14 5.27
C VAL A 591 20.47 -15.05 3.87
N ASN A 592 20.07 -16.21 3.33
CA ASN A 592 19.65 -16.37 1.93
C ASN A 592 18.41 -17.28 1.85
N GLY A 593 17.75 -17.31 0.69
CA GLY A 593 16.64 -18.21 0.41
C GLY A 593 15.43 -17.96 1.31
N SER A 594 14.83 -19.03 1.86
CA SER A 594 13.65 -18.96 2.73
C SER A 594 13.91 -18.32 4.10
N GLU A 595 15.15 -17.97 4.44
CA GLU A 595 15.44 -17.15 5.62
C GLU A 595 15.43 -15.64 5.33
N ALA A 596 15.57 -15.22 4.08
CA ALA A 596 15.55 -13.82 3.67
C ALA A 596 14.10 -13.29 3.50
N PHE A 597 13.94 -11.97 3.43
CA PHE A 597 12.67 -11.32 3.08
C PHE A 597 12.54 -11.16 1.56
N SER A 598 13.33 -10.25 0.98
CA SER A 598 13.35 -9.94 -0.45
C SER A 598 14.62 -10.49 -1.11
N ARG A 599 14.65 -10.53 -2.46
CA ARG A 599 15.85 -10.67 -3.32
C ARG A 599 16.92 -11.71 -2.93
N ASN A 600 16.51 -12.75 -2.20
CA ASN A 600 17.36 -13.83 -1.69
C ASN A 600 18.48 -13.39 -0.69
N ALA A 601 18.42 -12.19 -0.09
CA ALA A 601 19.40 -11.71 0.87
C ALA A 601 18.74 -10.97 2.05
N SER A 602 19.24 -11.16 3.28
CA SER A 602 18.92 -10.29 4.44
C SER A 602 20.05 -10.33 5.48
N ALA A 603 20.11 -9.30 6.34
CA ALA A 603 21.02 -9.29 7.49
C ALA A 603 20.45 -10.09 8.69
N LYS A 604 21.34 -10.80 9.39
CA LYS A 604 21.06 -11.54 10.63
C LYS A 604 22.03 -11.14 11.74
N VAL A 605 21.51 -10.92 12.94
CA VAL A 605 22.27 -10.65 14.17
C VAL A 605 21.94 -11.65 15.27
N SER A 606 22.93 -11.99 16.10
CA SER A 606 22.80 -12.86 17.28
C SER A 606 23.77 -12.43 18.39
N GLY A 607 23.39 -12.67 19.65
CA GLY A 607 24.22 -12.33 20.82
C GLY A 607 24.58 -10.84 20.88
N THR A 608 25.84 -10.50 20.59
CA THR A 608 26.37 -9.11 20.60
C THR A 608 26.73 -8.57 19.22
N SER A 609 26.41 -9.29 18.14
CA SER A 609 26.68 -8.82 16.78
C SER A 609 25.79 -7.65 16.40
N HIS A 610 26.30 -6.76 15.56
CA HIS A 610 25.55 -5.61 15.05
C HIS A 610 26.10 -5.17 13.68
N LEU A 611 25.29 -4.38 12.98
CA LEU A 611 25.65 -3.63 11.78
C LEU A 611 25.44 -2.14 12.07
N SER A 612 26.33 -1.26 11.60
CA SER A 612 26.05 0.19 11.61
C SER A 612 26.45 0.92 10.33
N GLN A 613 25.80 2.05 10.06
CA GLN A 613 26.13 2.92 8.93
C GLN A 613 25.83 4.38 9.27
N ALA A 614 26.80 5.27 9.07
CA ALA A 614 26.63 6.70 9.28
C ALA A 614 25.74 7.32 8.18
N VAL A 615 24.81 8.18 8.59
CA VAL A 615 23.91 8.94 7.71
C VAL A 615 23.88 10.42 8.09
N SER A 616 23.74 11.29 7.09
CA SER A 616 23.58 12.73 7.28
C SER A 616 22.11 13.10 7.51
N LEU A 617 21.87 14.06 8.42
CA LEU A 617 20.52 14.51 8.80
C LEU A 617 20.36 16.03 8.62
N THR A 618 19.16 16.46 8.25
CA THR A 618 18.75 17.87 8.34
C THR A 618 18.36 18.18 9.79
N ALA A 619 18.83 19.29 10.35
CA ALA A 619 18.58 19.64 11.75
C ALA A 619 17.15 20.18 11.99
N ASN A 620 16.52 19.72 13.07
CA ASN A 620 15.17 20.00 13.56
C ASN A 620 14.04 19.43 12.68
N THR A 621 14.37 18.49 11.81
CA THR A 621 13.45 17.88 10.84
C THR A 621 12.77 16.63 11.45
N PRO A 622 11.47 16.40 11.19
CA PRO A 622 10.80 15.13 11.47
C PRO A 622 11.37 14.00 10.60
N TYR A 623 11.63 12.85 11.24
CA TYR A 623 12.16 11.65 10.60
C TYR A 623 11.39 10.40 11.08
N VAL A 624 11.41 9.36 10.25
CA VAL A 624 11.05 7.99 10.63
C VAL A 624 12.15 7.05 10.17
N ILE A 625 12.58 6.16 11.05
CA ILE A 625 13.40 5.00 10.68
C ILE A 625 12.50 3.77 10.64
N SER A 626 12.66 2.94 9.61
CA SER A 626 11.81 1.75 9.41
C SER A 626 12.59 0.60 8.77
N ALA A 627 12.09 -0.63 8.95
CA ALA A 627 12.68 -1.86 8.42
C ALA A 627 11.63 -2.96 8.32
N PHE A 628 11.88 -4.00 7.52
CA PHE A 628 11.27 -5.31 7.73
C PHE A 628 12.13 -6.11 8.70
N VAL A 629 11.52 -6.70 9.73
CA VAL A 629 12.20 -7.46 10.79
C VAL A 629 11.53 -8.78 11.11
N LYS A 630 12.32 -9.77 11.52
CA LYS A 630 11.88 -11.09 12.00
C LYS A 630 12.69 -11.46 13.24
N GLY A 631 12.05 -12.02 14.26
CA GLY A 631 12.67 -12.31 15.56
C GLY A 631 12.90 -11.07 16.45
N SER A 632 13.88 -11.14 17.36
CA SER A 632 14.18 -10.06 18.32
C SER A 632 14.99 -8.95 17.65
N TYR A 633 14.54 -7.69 17.71
CA TYR A 633 15.16 -6.59 16.98
C TYR A 633 15.44 -5.36 17.85
N GLN A 634 16.49 -4.62 17.51
CA GLN A 634 16.77 -3.25 17.90
C GLN A 634 17.25 -2.46 16.68
N LEU A 635 16.42 -1.51 16.24
CA LEU A 635 16.65 -0.53 15.19
C LEU A 635 16.86 0.83 15.86
N ALA A 636 18.04 1.42 15.70
CA ALA A 636 18.39 2.70 16.35
C ALA A 636 19.12 3.65 15.40
N LEU A 637 19.11 4.94 15.75
CA LEU A 637 19.87 5.99 15.07
C LEU A 637 20.58 6.86 16.13
N GLY A 638 21.82 6.49 16.48
CA GLY A 638 22.54 7.08 17.62
C GLY A 638 21.69 7.14 18.90
N ASP A 639 21.73 8.28 19.58
CA ASP A 639 20.88 8.58 20.76
C ASP A 639 19.51 9.22 20.38
N LEU A 640 19.19 9.40 19.09
CA LEU A 640 17.97 10.09 18.65
C LEU A 640 16.71 9.22 18.76
N VAL A 641 16.82 7.96 18.36
CA VAL A 641 15.74 6.98 18.44
C VAL A 641 16.30 5.57 18.63
N LYS A 642 15.60 4.77 19.43
CA LYS A 642 15.86 3.35 19.64
C LYS A 642 14.51 2.63 19.71
N HIS A 643 14.23 1.82 18.71
CA HIS A 643 13.02 1.03 18.57
C HIS A 643 13.37 -0.45 18.67
N SER A 644 12.71 -1.19 19.56
CA SER A 644 13.07 -2.58 19.84
C SER A 644 11.91 -3.40 20.35
N GLY A 645 11.88 -4.67 19.96
CA GLY A 645 10.84 -5.61 20.36
C GLY A 645 11.16 -7.03 19.89
N VAL A 646 10.11 -7.84 19.80
CA VAL A 646 10.16 -9.19 19.22
C VAL A 646 9.06 -9.28 18.17
N ALA A 647 9.48 -9.37 16.90
CA ALA A 647 8.61 -9.70 15.78
C ALA A 647 8.46 -11.22 15.66
N SER A 648 7.54 -11.66 14.79
CA SER A 648 7.36 -13.06 14.43
C SER A 648 8.68 -13.76 14.13
N SER A 649 8.83 -15.00 14.60
CA SER A 649 9.99 -15.84 14.32
C SER A 649 9.92 -16.53 12.95
N SER A 650 8.74 -16.54 12.31
CA SER A 650 8.46 -17.28 11.07
C SER A 650 8.14 -16.40 9.86
N LYS A 651 7.88 -15.11 10.08
CA LYS A 651 7.60 -14.11 9.03
C LYS A 651 8.31 -12.81 9.37
N TYR A 652 8.74 -12.07 8.35
CA TYR A 652 9.05 -10.66 8.52
C TYR A 652 7.77 -9.87 8.79
N GLN A 653 7.93 -8.75 9.50
CA GLN A 653 6.91 -7.75 9.76
C GLN A 653 7.54 -6.37 9.59
N TRP A 654 6.78 -5.41 9.07
CA TRP A 654 7.24 -4.03 8.97
C TRP A 654 7.19 -3.32 10.34
N VAL A 655 8.26 -2.60 10.69
CA VAL A 655 8.34 -1.79 11.91
C VAL A 655 8.88 -0.40 11.61
N SER A 656 8.46 0.59 12.40
CA SER A 656 8.88 1.98 12.24
C SER A 656 8.86 2.76 13.56
N ALA A 657 9.68 3.81 13.64
CA ALA A 657 9.68 4.75 14.76
C ALA A 657 9.97 6.18 14.29
N GLU A 658 9.06 7.10 14.62
CA GLU A 658 9.18 8.53 14.35
C GLU A 658 10.01 9.25 15.42
N PHE A 659 10.76 10.27 15.02
CA PHE A 659 11.57 11.13 15.90
C PHE A 659 11.84 12.49 15.24
N ASN A 660 12.55 13.38 15.94
CA ASN A 660 13.07 14.63 15.39
C ASN A 660 14.58 14.70 15.59
N SER A 661 15.33 15.14 14.58
CA SER A 661 16.80 15.21 14.64
C SER A 661 17.34 16.26 15.63
N GLY A 662 16.54 17.26 16.01
CA GLY A 662 16.96 18.36 16.85
C GLY A 662 18.20 19.07 16.29
N SER A 663 19.25 19.24 17.09
CA SER A 663 20.51 19.84 16.62
C SER A 663 21.48 18.88 15.93
N VAL A 664 21.13 17.60 15.77
CA VAL A 664 22.00 16.57 15.19
C VAL A 664 21.93 16.61 13.65
N THR A 665 23.09 16.44 13.01
CA THR A 665 23.27 16.49 11.55
C THR A 665 24.00 15.27 10.98
N GLU A 666 24.43 14.34 11.83
CA GLU A 666 25.09 13.08 11.48
C GLU A 666 24.82 12.08 12.61
N ALA A 667 24.47 10.84 12.29
CA ALA A 667 24.26 9.76 13.26
C ALA A 667 24.47 8.38 12.62
N ASP A 668 24.83 7.37 13.42
CA ASP A 668 24.92 5.98 12.98
C ASP A 668 23.55 5.28 13.10
N ILE A 669 23.05 4.72 12.00
CA ILE A 669 22.04 3.66 12.05
C ILE A 669 22.70 2.45 12.72
N SER A 670 21.99 1.76 13.60
CA SER A 670 22.46 0.54 14.28
C SER A 670 21.38 -0.55 14.28
N LEU A 671 21.75 -1.72 13.76
CA LEU A 671 20.92 -2.93 13.69
C LEU A 671 21.52 -3.98 14.61
N SER A 672 20.75 -4.47 15.57
CA SER A 672 21.27 -5.22 16.72
C SER A 672 20.18 -6.02 17.44
N LEU A 673 20.58 -6.87 18.40
CA LEU A 673 19.65 -7.33 19.43
C LEU A 673 19.50 -6.25 20.52
N PRO A 674 18.32 -6.11 21.14
CA PRO A 674 18.14 -5.21 22.28
C PRO A 674 18.76 -5.80 23.55
N GLU A 675 19.24 -4.95 24.45
CA GLU A 675 19.81 -5.40 25.73
C GLU A 675 18.78 -6.08 26.65
N GLN A 676 17.50 -5.71 26.54
CA GLN A 676 16.36 -6.31 27.22
C GLN A 676 15.15 -6.34 26.27
N ILE A 677 14.31 -7.36 26.39
CA ILE A 677 12.99 -7.49 25.74
C ILE A 677 11.88 -7.60 26.79
N THR A 678 10.68 -7.15 26.44
CA THR A 678 9.46 -7.61 27.11
C THR A 678 9.31 -9.10 26.82
N THR A 679 9.13 -9.90 27.86
CA THR A 679 8.96 -11.35 27.80
C THR A 679 7.66 -11.71 28.52
N ASP A 680 6.76 -12.41 27.85
CA ASP A 680 5.58 -12.99 28.48
C ASP A 680 5.93 -14.19 29.37
N THR A 681 5.16 -14.38 30.43
CA THR A 681 5.08 -15.65 31.16
C THR A 681 3.97 -16.51 30.55
N GLU A 682 4.14 -17.83 30.59
CA GLU A 682 3.21 -18.76 29.94
C GLU A 682 1.87 -18.83 30.70
N LEU A 683 0.90 -18.03 30.23
CA LEU A 683 -0.51 -18.06 30.62
C LEU A 683 -1.30 -18.92 29.62
N ALA A 684 -1.83 -20.05 30.08
CA ALA A 684 -2.68 -20.88 29.25
C ALA A 684 -4.06 -20.22 29.08
N ASP A 685 -4.57 -20.20 27.84
CA ASP A 685 -5.89 -19.62 27.51
C ASP A 685 -6.06 -18.15 27.98
N GLY A 686 -5.01 -17.33 27.87
CA GLY A 686 -5.01 -15.92 28.32
C GLY A 686 -6.07 -15.05 27.63
N HIS A 687 -6.29 -15.27 26.33
CA HIS A 687 -7.33 -14.64 25.49
C HIS A 687 -8.71 -15.34 25.59
N LEU A 688 -8.85 -16.32 26.49
CA LEU A 688 -10.10 -17.05 26.81
C LEU A 688 -10.81 -17.74 25.62
N GLY A 689 -10.12 -17.94 24.49
CA GLY A 689 -10.66 -18.59 23.30
C GLY A 689 -11.06 -20.05 23.52
N GLU A 690 -10.32 -20.80 24.35
CA GLU A 690 -10.67 -22.17 24.73
C GLU A 690 -11.83 -22.17 25.73
N PHE A 691 -11.78 -21.32 26.77
CA PHE A 691 -12.89 -21.10 27.70
C PHE A 691 -14.20 -20.76 26.95
N ARG A 692 -14.09 -19.99 25.87
CA ARG A 692 -15.21 -19.63 25.01
C ARG A 692 -15.73 -20.80 24.17
N SER A 693 -14.86 -21.58 23.55
CA SER A 693 -15.22 -22.80 22.83
C SER A 693 -15.91 -23.82 23.76
N ASN A 694 -15.34 -24.03 24.94
CA ASN A 694 -15.87 -24.92 25.98
C ASN A 694 -17.09 -24.35 26.73
N SER A 695 -17.69 -23.25 26.24
CA SER A 695 -18.93 -22.64 26.76
C SER A 695 -18.87 -22.18 28.23
N GLY A 696 -17.68 -21.80 28.71
CA GLY A 696 -17.44 -21.36 30.08
C GLY A 696 -16.96 -22.47 31.02
N SER A 697 -16.17 -23.41 30.50
CA SER A 697 -15.51 -24.44 31.29
C SER A 697 -14.02 -24.47 30.93
N SER A 698 -13.14 -24.56 31.92
CA SER A 698 -11.69 -24.67 31.70
C SER A 698 -11.07 -25.81 32.51
N THR A 699 -9.88 -26.21 32.12
CA THR A 699 -8.97 -27.05 32.93
C THR A 699 -7.74 -26.28 33.44
N VAL A 700 -7.53 -25.04 32.95
CA VAL A 700 -6.39 -24.17 33.30
C VAL A 700 -6.82 -22.95 34.13
N TRP A 701 -8.01 -22.41 33.88
CA TRP A 701 -8.62 -21.38 34.70
C TRP A 701 -9.45 -21.98 35.84
N LEU A 702 -9.12 -21.62 37.08
CA LEU A 702 -9.93 -21.93 38.26
C LEU A 702 -11.10 -20.94 38.35
N GLN A 703 -12.32 -21.44 38.17
CA GLN A 703 -13.56 -20.68 38.37
C GLN A 703 -13.93 -20.65 39.85
N ASN A 704 -13.87 -19.46 40.46
CA ASN A 704 -14.48 -19.22 41.77
C ASN A 704 -15.95 -18.85 41.54
N GLU A 705 -16.87 -19.80 41.71
CA GLU A 705 -18.31 -19.60 41.48
C GLU A 705 -19.19 -20.51 42.34
N GLY A 706 -20.50 -20.28 42.29
CA GLY A 706 -21.49 -21.10 42.99
C GLY A 706 -22.91 -20.53 42.92
N ASP A 707 -23.45 -20.35 41.71
CA ASP A 707 -24.76 -19.73 41.45
C ASP A 707 -25.89 -20.37 42.27
N SER A 708 -25.91 -21.71 42.36
CA SER A 708 -26.88 -22.47 43.15
C SER A 708 -26.74 -22.32 44.68
N ALA A 709 -25.61 -21.78 45.15
CA ALA A 709 -25.36 -21.40 46.54
C ALA A 709 -25.48 -19.87 46.76
N GLY A 710 -25.64 -19.08 45.70
CA GLY A 710 -25.69 -17.62 45.75
C GLY A 710 -24.31 -16.92 45.71
N LEU A 711 -23.25 -17.62 45.32
CA LEU A 711 -21.87 -17.11 45.30
C LEU A 711 -21.45 -16.42 43.98
N GLY A 712 -22.34 -16.40 42.97
CA GLY A 712 -22.08 -15.86 41.63
C GLY A 712 -21.83 -16.95 40.57
N ASP A 713 -21.73 -16.52 39.31
CA ASP A 713 -21.61 -17.34 38.10
C ASP A 713 -20.49 -16.77 37.21
N VAL A 714 -19.65 -17.65 36.65
CA VAL A 714 -18.53 -17.29 35.79
C VAL A 714 -18.58 -18.14 34.52
N GLY A 715 -19.04 -17.55 33.41
CA GLY A 715 -19.24 -18.26 32.14
C GLY A 715 -18.71 -17.50 30.93
N SER A 716 -18.74 -18.11 29.74
CA SER A 716 -18.19 -17.50 28.52
C SER A 716 -19.15 -16.51 27.84
N SER A 717 -18.61 -15.42 27.29
CA SER A 717 -19.32 -14.39 26.53
C SER A 717 -18.91 -14.38 25.05
N GLY A 718 -19.81 -14.00 24.14
CA GLY A 718 -19.46 -13.71 22.73
C GLY A 718 -18.88 -12.30 22.52
N ASP A 719 -18.78 -11.52 23.59
CA ASP A 719 -18.15 -10.21 23.62
C ASP A 719 -16.67 -10.39 23.95
N THR A 720 -15.78 -9.59 23.35
CA THR A 720 -14.33 -9.67 23.55
C THR A 720 -13.65 -8.32 23.30
N ALA A 721 -12.42 -8.17 23.77
CA ALA A 721 -11.57 -7.02 23.50
C ALA A 721 -11.01 -7.01 22.06
N PHE A 722 -10.57 -8.15 21.51
CA PHE A 722 -9.91 -8.26 20.20
C PHE A 722 -10.44 -9.46 19.38
N SER A 723 -9.91 -9.68 18.19
CA SER A 723 -10.27 -10.82 17.32
C SER A 723 -9.06 -11.69 17.02
N ASP A 724 -9.05 -12.92 17.54
CA ASP A 724 -7.91 -13.83 17.40
C ASP A 724 -7.74 -14.31 15.96
N SER A 725 -6.58 -14.05 15.35
CA SER A 725 -6.21 -14.59 14.04
C SER A 725 -5.88 -16.09 14.13
N GLY A 726 -6.92 -16.94 14.20
CA GLY A 726 -6.80 -18.40 14.20
C GLY A 726 -7.80 -19.15 15.08
N SER A 727 -8.44 -18.47 16.04
CA SER A 727 -9.50 -19.08 16.85
C SER A 727 -10.83 -19.14 16.08
N ALA A 728 -11.59 -20.21 16.26
CA ALA A 728 -12.98 -20.26 15.81
C ALA A 728 -13.95 -19.56 16.78
N SER A 729 -13.45 -19.04 17.91
CA SER A 729 -14.28 -18.51 18.99
C SER A 729 -13.53 -17.57 19.97
N SER A 730 -13.17 -16.36 19.54
CA SER A 730 -12.82 -15.27 20.47
C SER A 730 -14.00 -14.96 21.41
N GLY A 731 -13.73 -14.59 22.66
CA GLY A 731 -14.79 -14.33 23.64
C GLY A 731 -14.31 -14.30 25.08
N SER A 732 -14.73 -13.27 25.81
CA SER A 732 -14.34 -13.03 27.21
C SER A 732 -15.02 -14.00 28.19
N ALA A 733 -14.57 -13.97 29.45
CA ALA A 733 -15.40 -14.42 30.56
C ALA A 733 -16.37 -13.30 30.98
N ARG A 734 -17.57 -13.69 31.45
CA ARG A 734 -18.52 -12.85 32.18
C ARG A 734 -18.62 -13.33 33.63
N ILE A 735 -18.54 -12.41 34.57
CA ILE A 735 -18.68 -12.64 36.02
C ILE A 735 -19.96 -11.95 36.47
N ARG A 736 -20.86 -12.65 37.19
CA ARG A 736 -22.18 -12.08 37.53
C ARG A 736 -22.88 -12.69 38.74
N PHE A 737 -23.92 -11.99 39.22
CA PHE A 737 -24.96 -12.55 40.08
C PHE A 737 -26.32 -12.50 39.37
N LYS A 738 -27.11 -13.57 39.42
CA LYS A 738 -28.42 -13.69 38.76
C LYS A 738 -29.58 -13.61 39.76
N LYS A 739 -30.63 -12.85 39.46
CA LYS A 739 -31.90 -12.79 40.23
C LYS A 739 -32.72 -14.08 40.16
N SER A 740 -32.34 -15.06 39.33
CA SER A 740 -32.96 -16.39 39.30
C SER A 740 -32.58 -17.29 40.49
N GLY A 741 -31.50 -16.95 41.21
CA GLY A 741 -31.13 -17.63 42.46
C GLY A 741 -32.13 -17.36 43.60
N THR A 742 -32.27 -18.32 44.52
CA THR A 742 -33.10 -18.18 45.74
C THR A 742 -32.28 -17.79 46.98
N ASN A 743 -30.98 -17.59 46.81
CA ASN A 743 -30.04 -17.14 47.83
C ASN A 743 -28.97 -16.27 47.14
N HIS A 744 -28.48 -15.23 47.82
CA HIS A 744 -27.43 -14.35 47.33
C HIS A 744 -26.50 -13.99 48.48
N ASN A 745 -25.20 -14.17 48.28
CA ASN A 745 -24.15 -13.67 49.16
C ASN A 745 -23.34 -12.66 48.36
N PHE A 746 -23.70 -11.38 48.45
CA PHE A 746 -23.05 -10.33 47.67
C PHE A 746 -21.67 -9.92 48.21
N ALA A 747 -21.22 -10.54 49.32
CA ALA A 747 -19.84 -10.51 49.80
C ALA A 747 -18.98 -11.66 49.22
N ALA A 748 -19.52 -12.50 48.33
CA ALA A 748 -18.73 -13.44 47.54
C ALA A 748 -17.95 -12.72 46.42
N THR A 749 -16.82 -13.29 46.03
CA THR A 749 -15.87 -12.73 45.05
C THR A 749 -15.76 -13.60 43.79
N PRO A 750 -16.84 -13.78 43.00
CA PRO A 750 -16.81 -14.66 41.83
C PRO A 750 -15.78 -14.18 40.79
N GLY A 751 -15.18 -15.11 40.05
CA GLY A 751 -14.27 -14.80 38.94
C GLY A 751 -13.27 -15.91 38.62
N LEU A 752 -12.14 -15.53 38.02
CA LEU A 752 -11.11 -16.44 37.51
C LEU A 752 -9.76 -16.27 38.21
N SER A 753 -8.99 -17.36 38.26
CA SER A 753 -7.58 -17.34 38.64
C SER A 753 -6.77 -18.48 38.02
N GLN A 754 -5.46 -18.31 37.84
CA GLN A 754 -4.57 -19.31 37.24
C GLN A 754 -3.18 -19.28 37.91
N MET A 755 -2.61 -20.46 38.17
CA MET A 755 -1.21 -20.58 38.59
C MET A 755 -0.26 -20.44 37.41
N VAL A 756 0.48 -19.32 37.35
CA VAL A 756 1.55 -19.12 36.39
C VAL A 756 2.86 -19.65 36.98
N ALA A 757 3.62 -20.42 36.20
CA ALA A 757 4.87 -21.04 36.61
C ALA A 757 6.09 -20.41 35.90
N ASN A 758 7.29 -20.87 36.23
CA ASN A 758 8.56 -20.47 35.60
C ASN A 758 8.88 -18.96 35.68
N ILE A 759 8.31 -18.26 36.66
CA ILE A 759 8.54 -16.83 36.88
C ILE A 759 9.99 -16.60 37.36
N PRO A 760 10.75 -15.65 36.79
CA PRO A 760 12.10 -15.33 37.26
C PRO A 760 12.06 -14.60 38.61
N GLN A 761 13.02 -14.91 39.50
CA GLN A 761 13.11 -14.32 40.84
C GLN A 761 13.64 -12.89 40.84
N ASN A 762 13.18 -12.09 41.81
CA ASN A 762 13.52 -10.67 42.05
C ASN A 762 13.28 -9.75 40.83
N THR A 763 12.37 -10.15 39.95
CA THR A 763 12.10 -9.48 38.66
C THR A 763 10.82 -8.67 38.76
N ASP A 764 10.82 -7.46 38.21
CA ASP A 764 9.62 -6.63 38.12
C ASP A 764 8.69 -7.15 37.01
N LEU A 765 7.50 -7.58 37.42
CA LEU A 765 6.43 -8.09 36.58
C LEU A 765 5.40 -6.98 36.31
N ARG A 766 4.74 -7.03 35.15
CA ARG A 766 3.52 -6.28 34.83
C ARG A 766 2.39 -7.27 34.52
N TYR A 767 1.36 -7.26 35.36
CA TYR A 767 0.13 -8.01 35.15
C TYR A 767 -0.92 -7.09 34.55
N SER A 768 -1.64 -7.55 33.54
CA SER A 768 -2.73 -6.81 32.91
C SER A 768 -3.83 -7.73 32.38
N LEU A 769 -5.04 -7.18 32.33
CA LEU A 769 -6.19 -7.76 31.63
C LEU A 769 -7.09 -6.63 31.10
N TYR A 770 -8.06 -6.96 30.26
CA TYR A 770 -9.10 -6.04 29.81
C TYR A 770 -10.40 -6.26 30.59
N TYR A 771 -10.98 -5.17 31.10
CA TYR A 771 -12.18 -5.16 31.94
C TYR A 771 -13.31 -4.37 31.26
N CYS A 772 -14.51 -4.93 31.19
CA CYS A 772 -15.70 -4.25 30.66
C CYS A 772 -16.87 -4.31 31.66
N ASP A 773 -17.35 -3.13 32.05
CA ASP A 773 -18.54 -2.92 32.88
C ASP A 773 -19.42 -1.85 32.24
N ASN A 774 -20.62 -2.26 31.80
CA ASN A 774 -21.56 -1.40 31.08
C ASN A 774 -22.58 -0.67 32.01
N LYS A 775 -22.37 -0.68 33.33
CA LYS A 775 -23.27 -0.02 34.31
C LYS A 775 -22.90 1.46 34.58
N GLY A 776 -21.76 1.93 34.06
CA GLY A 776 -21.31 3.32 34.11
C GLY A 776 -20.88 3.81 35.50
N ASP A 777 -20.67 5.12 35.65
CA ASP A 777 -19.95 5.72 36.80
C ASP A 777 -20.49 5.40 38.20
N ASN A 778 -21.74 4.93 38.29
CA ASN A 778 -22.42 4.57 39.53
C ASN A 778 -22.50 3.05 39.74
N SER A 779 -21.66 2.24 39.06
CA SER A 779 -21.69 0.78 39.15
C SER A 779 -21.59 0.28 40.59
N LEU A 780 -22.35 -0.78 40.91
CA LEU A 780 -22.11 -1.53 42.14
C LEU A 780 -20.83 -2.37 42.06
N SER A 781 -20.33 -2.66 40.85
CA SER A 781 -19.24 -3.61 40.60
C SER A 781 -17.86 -2.96 40.73
N THR A 782 -16.93 -3.66 41.36
CA THR A 782 -15.50 -3.37 41.31
C THR A 782 -14.74 -4.63 40.94
N LEU A 783 -13.80 -4.54 40.00
CA LEU A 783 -12.86 -5.61 39.71
C LEU A 783 -11.69 -5.55 40.71
N HIS A 784 -11.49 -6.65 41.44
CA HIS A 784 -10.26 -6.94 42.15
C HIS A 784 -9.38 -7.79 41.24
N TYR A 785 -8.15 -7.36 40.99
CA TYR A 785 -7.20 -8.15 40.20
C TYR A 785 -5.81 -8.08 40.85
N GLY A 786 -5.11 -9.20 40.86
CA GLY A 786 -3.91 -9.35 41.67
C GLY A 786 -3.12 -10.62 41.38
N LEU A 787 -2.09 -10.81 42.20
CA LEU A 787 -1.28 -12.01 42.26
C LEU A 787 -1.17 -12.50 43.70
N LYS A 788 -1.18 -13.82 43.90
CA LYS A 788 -0.88 -14.49 45.18
C LYS A 788 0.36 -15.36 45.08
N ASP A 789 1.00 -15.63 46.20
CA ASP A 789 2.07 -16.63 46.30
C ASP A 789 1.52 -18.08 46.32
N SER A 790 2.42 -19.07 46.40
CA SER A 790 2.05 -20.49 46.52
C SER A 790 1.36 -20.87 47.85
N SER A 791 1.29 -19.96 48.82
CA SER A 791 0.58 -20.11 50.10
C SER A 791 -0.88 -19.64 49.99
N GLY A 792 -1.20 -18.86 48.94
CA GLY A 792 -2.47 -18.16 48.76
C GLY A 792 -2.48 -16.73 49.33
N ASP A 793 -1.33 -16.23 49.83
CA ASP A 793 -1.21 -14.87 50.35
C ASP A 793 -1.04 -13.88 49.19
N ILE A 794 -1.82 -12.79 49.19
CA ILE A 794 -1.78 -11.74 48.17
C ILE A 794 -0.41 -11.03 48.20
N VAL A 795 0.33 -11.08 47.09
CA VAL A 795 1.60 -10.34 46.92
C VAL A 795 1.40 -8.97 46.28
N ALA A 796 0.36 -8.82 45.46
CA ALA A 796 -0.13 -7.53 44.96
C ALA A 796 -1.61 -7.63 44.58
N GLU A 797 -2.37 -6.56 44.80
CA GLU A 797 -3.77 -6.41 44.39
C GLU A 797 -4.00 -4.96 43.96
N ALA A 798 -4.82 -4.78 42.94
CA ALA A 798 -5.34 -3.49 42.51
C ALA A 798 -6.85 -3.60 42.27
N PHE A 799 -7.51 -2.45 42.26
CA PHE A 799 -8.96 -2.32 42.15
C PHE A 799 -9.27 -1.47 40.93
N ALA A 800 -10.26 -1.87 40.14
CA ALA A 800 -10.71 -1.12 38.97
C ALA A 800 -12.24 -0.97 38.96
N HIS A 801 -12.71 0.25 38.76
CA HIS A 801 -14.11 0.61 38.65
C HIS A 801 -14.28 1.51 37.42
N VAL A 802 -15.33 1.31 36.63
CA VAL A 802 -15.44 1.87 35.26
C VAL A 802 -15.25 3.39 35.16
N LYS A 803 -15.76 4.17 36.13
CA LYS A 803 -15.59 5.64 36.22
C LYS A 803 -14.12 6.11 36.14
N ASP A 804 -13.18 5.27 36.56
CA ASP A 804 -11.75 5.59 36.68
C ASP A 804 -10.96 5.16 35.42
N LEU A 805 -11.63 4.63 34.38
CA LEU A 805 -11.01 3.99 33.21
C LEU A 805 -11.26 4.73 31.88
N ASN A 806 -11.74 5.97 31.91
CA ASN A 806 -12.02 6.75 30.70
C ASN A 806 -10.80 6.84 29.77
N ASP A 807 -9.64 7.21 30.32
CA ASP A 807 -8.37 7.38 29.60
C ASP A 807 -7.58 6.07 29.39
N ALA A 808 -8.10 4.92 29.85
CA ALA A 808 -7.40 3.65 29.70
C ALA A 808 -7.46 3.11 28.24
N PRO A 809 -6.44 2.37 27.77
CA PRO A 809 -6.45 1.71 26.47
C PRO A 809 -7.69 0.84 26.29
N GLN A 810 -8.32 0.90 25.13
CA GLN A 810 -9.55 0.14 24.85
C GLN A 810 -9.28 -1.08 23.95
N GLY A 811 -10.15 -2.08 23.98
CA GLY A 811 -10.13 -3.18 23.01
C GLY A 811 -10.73 -2.76 21.66
N ASP A 812 -10.16 -3.26 20.58
CA ASP A 812 -10.52 -2.89 19.20
C ASP A 812 -11.93 -3.36 18.79
N VAL A 813 -12.40 -4.50 19.33
CA VAL A 813 -13.71 -5.09 18.99
C VAL A 813 -14.84 -4.47 19.82
N LYS A 814 -14.60 -4.10 21.08
CA LYS A 814 -15.57 -3.42 21.95
C LYS A 814 -14.90 -2.45 22.92
N SER A 815 -15.15 -1.15 22.72
CA SER A 815 -14.61 -0.04 23.53
C SER A 815 -14.98 -0.04 25.02
N CYS A 816 -15.93 -0.88 25.46
CA CYS A 816 -16.20 -1.08 26.89
C CYS A 816 -15.06 -1.83 27.60
N PHE A 817 -14.28 -2.65 26.88
CA PHE A 817 -13.10 -3.33 27.42
C PHE A 817 -11.98 -2.31 27.54
N LYS A 818 -11.58 -2.03 28.78
CA LYS A 818 -10.51 -1.11 29.15
C LYS A 818 -9.38 -1.87 29.83
N GLN A 819 -8.14 -1.65 29.41
CA GLN A 819 -6.99 -2.31 30.00
C GLN A 819 -6.76 -1.83 31.44
N VAL A 820 -6.65 -2.78 32.36
CA VAL A 820 -6.22 -2.56 33.74
C VAL A 820 -4.87 -3.24 33.93
N SER A 821 -3.99 -2.65 34.74
CA SER A 821 -2.64 -3.19 34.93
C SER A 821 -2.02 -2.79 36.27
N LEU A 822 -1.25 -3.71 36.86
CA LEU A 822 -0.43 -3.46 38.05
C LEU A 822 0.99 -4.01 37.86
N SER A 823 1.93 -3.56 38.68
CA SER A 823 3.30 -4.08 38.69
C SER A 823 3.68 -4.61 40.07
N VAL A 824 4.45 -5.69 40.09
CA VAL A 824 4.88 -6.39 41.31
C VAL A 824 6.26 -7.01 41.10
N ASN A 825 7.15 -6.93 42.08
CA ASN A 825 8.40 -7.69 42.04
C ASN A 825 8.16 -9.13 42.50
N SER A 826 8.61 -10.13 41.74
CA SER A 826 8.42 -11.55 42.05
C SER A 826 9.10 -12.00 43.36
N ALA A 827 10.11 -11.26 43.84
CA ALA A 827 10.92 -11.59 45.02
C ALA A 827 11.46 -13.04 44.96
N ALA A 828 11.16 -13.89 45.93
CA ALA A 828 11.60 -15.29 45.94
C ALA A 828 10.69 -16.24 45.13
N ASN A 829 9.57 -15.76 44.60
CA ASN A 829 8.57 -16.63 43.96
C ASN A 829 9.00 -17.04 42.55
N THR A 830 8.87 -18.34 42.24
CA THR A 830 9.03 -18.90 40.89
C THR A 830 7.70 -19.26 40.22
N SER A 831 6.59 -18.96 40.90
CA SER A 831 5.22 -19.16 40.45
C SER A 831 4.28 -18.28 41.26
N LEU A 832 3.24 -17.73 40.63
CA LEU A 832 2.24 -16.86 41.26
C LEU A 832 0.85 -17.20 40.73
N GLU A 833 -0.18 -17.08 41.56
CA GLU A 833 -1.57 -17.21 41.15
C GLU A 833 -2.08 -15.85 40.66
N VAL A 834 -2.26 -15.64 39.35
CA VAL A 834 -2.96 -14.44 38.86
C VAL A 834 -4.46 -14.58 39.13
N PHE A 835 -5.14 -13.48 39.47
CA PHE A 835 -6.59 -13.49 39.69
C PHE A 835 -7.31 -12.25 39.18
N ALA A 836 -8.61 -12.41 38.92
CA ALA A 836 -9.57 -11.37 38.55
C ALA A 836 -10.97 -11.75 39.08
N TYR A 837 -11.44 -11.05 40.11
CA TYR A 837 -12.70 -11.31 40.82
C TYR A 837 -13.57 -10.05 40.88
N MET A 838 -14.89 -10.20 40.77
CA MET A 838 -15.84 -9.10 40.95
C MET A 838 -16.27 -9.02 42.43
N THR A 839 -16.28 -7.81 43.00
CA THR A 839 -17.02 -7.48 44.24
C THR A 839 -18.21 -6.57 43.92
N LEU A 840 -19.20 -6.56 44.83
CA LEU A 840 -20.27 -5.56 44.85
C LEU A 840 -20.15 -4.69 46.11
N ASP A 841 -20.56 -3.42 46.05
CA ASP A 841 -20.53 -2.51 47.20
C ASP A 841 -21.57 -2.88 48.30
N THR A 842 -21.17 -3.83 49.12
CA THR A 842 -21.83 -4.24 50.38
C THR A 842 -21.51 -3.30 51.56
N SER A 843 -20.75 -2.21 51.34
CA SER A 843 -20.43 -1.21 52.36
C SER A 843 -21.43 -0.05 52.38
N THR A 844 -21.94 0.35 51.21
CA THR A 844 -23.01 1.36 51.05
C THR A 844 -24.40 0.73 51.06
N TYR A 845 -24.55 -0.49 50.52
CA TYR A 845 -25.86 -1.12 50.29
C TYR A 845 -25.99 -2.46 51.05
N SER A 846 -27.13 -2.70 51.68
CA SER A 846 -27.46 -4.03 52.19
C SER A 846 -27.82 -5.00 51.07
N GLU A 847 -27.75 -6.32 51.34
CA GLU A 847 -28.06 -7.35 50.32
C GLU A 847 -29.45 -7.19 49.69
N ALA A 848 -30.44 -6.73 50.48
CA ALA A 848 -31.78 -6.46 50.01
C ALA A 848 -31.85 -5.23 49.06
N GLU A 849 -31.00 -4.24 49.28
CA GLU A 849 -30.89 -3.04 48.44
C GLU A 849 -30.10 -3.35 47.15
N ILE A 850 -29.03 -4.15 47.24
CA ILE A 850 -28.29 -4.67 46.08
C ILE A 850 -29.23 -5.49 45.18
N TYR A 851 -29.97 -6.44 45.75
CA TYR A 851 -30.95 -7.25 44.99
C TYR A 851 -32.06 -6.40 44.36
N ALA A 852 -32.50 -5.34 45.04
CA ALA A 852 -33.48 -4.39 44.53
C ALA A 852 -32.89 -3.34 43.55
N HIS A 853 -31.57 -3.27 43.38
CA HIS A 853 -30.93 -2.17 42.67
C HIS A 853 -31.25 -2.16 41.16
N GLN A 854 -31.34 -0.95 40.61
CA GLN A 854 -31.71 -0.69 39.22
C GLN A 854 -30.70 -1.23 38.18
N GLN A 855 -29.45 -1.48 38.58
CA GLN A 855 -28.40 -2.02 37.69
C GLN A 855 -28.47 -3.54 37.47
N PHE A 856 -29.32 -4.25 38.21
CA PHE A 856 -29.72 -5.61 37.84
C PHE A 856 -30.70 -5.58 36.64
N THR A 857 -30.17 -5.23 35.47
CA THR A 857 -30.84 -5.31 34.17
C THR A 857 -30.92 -6.77 33.73
N ASP A 858 -31.95 -7.15 32.97
CA ASP A 858 -32.08 -8.48 32.36
C ASP A 858 -32.00 -9.68 33.34
N ASN A 859 -32.24 -9.39 34.62
CA ASN A 859 -32.11 -10.26 35.79
C ASN A 859 -30.67 -10.53 36.29
N GLU A 860 -29.67 -9.74 35.91
CA GLU A 860 -28.29 -9.90 36.41
C GLU A 860 -27.49 -8.58 36.57
N VAL A 861 -26.56 -8.58 37.53
CA VAL A 861 -25.44 -7.63 37.57
C VAL A 861 -24.20 -8.39 37.12
N GLU A 862 -23.54 -7.87 36.09
CA GLU A 862 -22.44 -8.56 35.41
C GLU A 862 -21.33 -7.60 35.00
N VAL A 863 -20.11 -8.15 34.90
CA VAL A 863 -18.93 -7.54 34.29
C VAL A 863 -18.24 -8.57 33.38
N ARG A 864 -17.36 -8.12 32.50
CA ARG A 864 -16.54 -8.97 31.62
C ARG A 864 -15.06 -8.75 31.87
N ILE A 865 -14.29 -9.82 31.67
CA ILE A 865 -12.83 -9.86 31.79
C ILE A 865 -12.25 -10.67 30.63
N ASP A 866 -11.17 -10.19 30.04
CA ASP A 866 -10.54 -10.73 28.83
C ASP A 866 -9.03 -10.48 28.82
N GLU A 867 -8.29 -11.15 27.92
CA GLU A 867 -6.89 -10.82 27.57
C GLU A 867 -5.90 -10.72 28.74
N PHE A 868 -5.74 -11.82 29.47
CA PHE A 868 -4.81 -11.93 30.59
C PHE A 868 -3.36 -12.06 30.09
N SER A 869 -2.50 -11.12 30.49
CA SER A 869 -1.05 -11.16 30.24
C SER A 869 -0.27 -10.83 31.52
N LEU A 870 0.88 -11.50 31.69
CA LEU A 870 1.84 -11.28 32.76
C LEU A 870 3.24 -11.25 32.14
N THR A 871 3.83 -10.05 32.06
CA THR A 871 5.09 -9.76 31.36
C THR A 871 6.19 -9.34 32.32
N TYR A 872 7.45 -9.40 31.86
CA TYR A 872 8.62 -8.88 32.54
C TYR A 872 9.68 -8.38 31.55
N SER A 873 10.64 -7.59 32.01
CA SER A 873 11.83 -7.24 31.23
C SER A 873 12.97 -8.21 31.51
N ALA A 874 13.58 -8.77 30.48
CA ALA A 874 14.75 -9.65 30.61
C ALA A 874 15.67 -9.54 29.39
N ALA A 875 16.93 -9.94 29.54
CA ALA A 875 17.85 -10.07 28.40
C ALA A 875 17.30 -11.09 27.38
N PRO A 876 17.49 -10.87 26.07
CA PRO A 876 17.23 -11.92 25.08
C PRO A 876 17.98 -13.20 25.47
N ASN A 877 17.38 -14.36 25.18
CA ASN A 877 18.00 -15.63 25.53
C ASN A 877 19.25 -15.87 24.66
N GLY A 878 20.14 -16.78 25.06
CA GLY A 878 21.41 -17.04 24.37
C GLY A 878 21.29 -17.61 22.94
N ALA A 879 20.07 -17.87 22.47
CA ALA A 879 19.73 -18.27 21.09
C ALA A 879 18.69 -17.32 20.45
N SER A 880 18.49 -16.11 20.99
CA SER A 880 17.74 -15.05 20.32
C SER A 880 18.48 -14.58 19.07
N GLU A 881 17.74 -14.42 17.99
CA GLU A 881 18.22 -13.95 16.69
C GLU A 881 17.30 -12.83 16.19
N GLY A 882 17.88 -11.89 15.45
CA GLY A 882 17.18 -10.79 14.80
C GLY A 882 17.56 -10.73 13.33
N TYR A 883 16.57 -10.51 12.47
CA TYR A 883 16.74 -10.42 11.03
C TYR A 883 16.22 -9.07 10.55
N PHE A 884 16.88 -8.49 9.57
CA PHE A 884 16.67 -7.12 9.11
C PHE A 884 16.75 -7.03 7.58
N ASP A 885 15.84 -6.25 6.98
CA ASP A 885 15.73 -6.01 5.54
C ASP A 885 15.07 -4.66 5.24
N ASP A 886 15.19 -4.16 4.01
CA ASP A 886 14.65 -2.88 3.49
C ASP A 886 14.75 -1.72 4.52
N ILE A 887 15.97 -1.41 5.01
CA ILE A 887 16.20 -0.33 5.99
C ILE A 887 15.98 1.05 5.35
N ARG A 888 14.99 1.81 5.82
CA ARG A 888 14.67 3.16 5.30
C ARG A 888 14.74 4.24 6.37
N LEU A 889 15.10 5.45 5.94
CA LEU A 889 15.14 6.65 6.77
C LEU A 889 14.52 7.82 6.01
N MET A 890 13.22 8.04 6.23
CA MET A 890 12.44 9.09 5.56
C MET A 890 12.40 10.34 6.43
N SER A 891 12.49 11.52 5.80
CA SER A 891 12.23 12.83 6.39
C SER A 891 10.98 13.46 5.79
N ARG A 892 10.32 14.33 6.55
CA ARG A 892 9.18 15.13 6.07
C ARG A 892 9.52 16.62 6.09
N GLN A 893 9.27 17.29 4.98
CA GLN A 893 9.59 18.70 4.75
C GLN A 893 8.40 19.36 4.02
N ASP A 894 7.46 19.89 4.80
CA ASP A 894 6.33 20.73 4.37
C ASP A 894 6.70 22.23 4.31
#